data_AF-A0A419GUC5-F1
#
_entry.id   AF-A0A419GUC5-F1
#
_cell.length_a   1.000
_cell.length_b   1.000
_cell.length_c   1.000
_cell.angle_alpha   90.00
_cell.angle_beta   90.00
_cell.angle_gamma   90.00
#
_symmetry.space_group_name_H-M   'P 1'
#
loop_
_entity.id
_entity.type
_entity.pdbx_description
1 polymer ?
#
loop_
_entity_poly.entity_id
_entity_poly.type
_entity_poly.pdbx_seq_one_letter_code
_entity_poly.pdbx_strand_id
1 'polypeptide(L)'
;MLTYALAVTLAFLLLGGTARAYEHRALLLVDEQAGEALDSQELLTDLLGHFGLPADVMALDSYQPGDIERYRVTFYLGSVWDRELPPAFLADVMTTRNRFVWINHNIWKLEWSEYELAFQDRFGFTFIETRSTESHDRVSYQGQSFWRPQGEFGQAQVLDPGKAEVLAAVTTASGSGGSFPYVIRSGDFFYVADDPLYRVTEESDYLVFADLLHEMVGIDHADEHRALVRIEDVDPTEDPARIRAIADYLHGEGVPFSLAVIPRFEDPLGTRGAPVSLGLSDRPELVSALKYAVTKGGTIVLHGYTHQYGSVANPYNGVTGLDSEFYIQRLGAGGDPVNVSPVPEDSIAWVNGRIDSALAELNGVGIAAPLIWETPHYLASDLDNQVFAARFGVVYQRFADSFFPYIIQRSSYGSRVIPENLGYIQPGVSEPSLLIERAGGNLVVRDGFASFFYHSELDLAYLRATVAGLKAKGYTFVGAGSLAAAEPRDVTPPAIGSVSPAGVIYADAATVEVTYSDAGDGIDMIPVSVTLDGAVLANCSVGPARVSCPVTGLSAGGHSIGGLVPDNAGNVRAISGGFTVGDNTPPQVSYAGPGGDLGSGSVTITAGYSDPGLSLGIDAGSARVRLNGGDAHACDAAAGVIECRLAGLADGSYAAEVAISDNAGNHASATGSFSVDTTAPVVSGPLPAGWVVTTQPVITARVLEANLHEYPAWLQLDGRAPVACAVAGTVVSCPAGGLSQGTHGFRIDVYDRALNRGSAWGEFSVDTEAPVVTVSSPVGLVESTDVKVEAGLDDRVSGVDAASVRAFVDGAPVDCAVSAAGVSCQVDGLRNGEHTLRIDAADRAGNSRSRESYFRTLYCTGAAPSLELAIGGPFWASYADYQGRLLSVDYFVNNPSGPDASNVVVARSDSTNGVSLEGVSAHRFSIPAGGRVYIIIRYGVPQGVGSFRTETSVTATDDCGNLFIYPDPRSVR
;
A
#
# COMPACT_ATOMS: atom_id res chain seq x y z
N MET A 1 10.07 53.14 -0.91
CA MET A 1 10.96 53.28 -2.08
C MET A 1 12.23 52.43 -2.03
N LEU A 2 12.60 51.80 -0.89
CA LEU A 2 13.78 50.92 -0.81
C LEU A 2 13.51 49.45 -1.18
N THR A 3 12.24 49.01 -1.18
CA THR A 3 11.82 47.63 -1.45
C THR A 3 11.56 47.31 -2.94
N TYR A 4 11.37 48.32 -3.79
CA TYR A 4 11.21 48.13 -5.24
C TYR A 4 12.54 48.11 -6.00
N ALA A 5 13.59 48.73 -5.46
CA ALA A 5 14.91 48.74 -6.09
C ALA A 5 15.61 47.37 -5.99
N LEU A 6 15.45 46.68 -4.85
CA LEU A 6 16.11 45.38 -4.59
C LEU A 6 15.52 44.23 -5.43
N ALA A 7 14.21 44.26 -5.70
CA ALA A 7 13.54 43.25 -6.53
C ALA A 7 13.91 43.35 -8.01
N VAL A 8 14.18 44.56 -8.50
CA VAL A 8 14.59 44.79 -9.90
C VAL A 8 16.08 44.47 -10.11
N THR A 9 16.93 44.57 -9.07
CA THR A 9 18.34 44.15 -9.18
C THR A 9 18.53 42.64 -9.07
N LEU A 10 17.68 41.94 -8.29
CA LEU A 10 17.76 40.48 -8.14
C LEU A 10 17.25 39.72 -9.38
N ALA A 11 16.28 40.28 -10.12
CA ALA A 11 15.80 39.69 -11.38
C ALA A 11 16.82 39.82 -12.53
N PHE A 12 17.63 40.88 -12.58
CA PHE A 12 18.69 41.03 -13.58
C PHE A 12 19.91 40.13 -13.32
N LEU A 13 20.18 39.77 -12.06
CA LEU A 13 21.27 38.85 -11.71
C LEU A 13 20.95 37.37 -11.97
N LEU A 14 19.66 36.99 -11.97
CA LEU A 14 19.22 35.62 -12.27
C LEU A 14 19.06 35.35 -13.78
N LEU A 15 18.82 36.37 -14.60
CA LEU A 15 18.78 36.26 -16.07
C LEU A 15 20.16 36.48 -16.73
N GLY A 16 21.05 37.23 -16.09
CA GLY A 16 22.40 37.49 -16.62
C GLY A 16 23.37 36.29 -16.53
N GLY A 17 23.07 35.29 -15.70
CA GLY A 17 23.89 34.08 -15.56
C GLY A 17 23.65 33.05 -16.67
N THR A 18 22.43 32.94 -17.18
CA THR A 18 22.09 32.00 -18.26
C THR A 18 22.44 32.54 -19.64
N ALA A 19 22.27 33.84 -19.88
CA ALA A 19 22.60 34.45 -21.17
C ALA A 19 24.12 34.41 -21.49
N ARG A 20 24.98 34.42 -20.47
CA ARG A 20 26.44 34.42 -20.63
C ARG A 20 27.05 33.04 -20.92
N ALA A 21 26.34 31.96 -20.59
CA ALA A 21 26.80 30.58 -20.83
C ALA A 21 26.71 30.18 -22.32
N TYR A 22 25.89 30.91 -23.07
CA TYR A 22 25.48 30.61 -24.44
C TYR A 22 26.29 31.39 -25.51
N GLU A 23 26.98 32.48 -25.12
CA GLU A 23 27.88 33.26 -25.99
C GLU A 23 29.14 32.47 -26.44
N HIS A 24 29.35 31.27 -25.90
CA HIS A 24 30.51 30.40 -26.15
C HIS A 24 30.15 29.02 -26.71
N ARG A 25 28.97 28.85 -27.33
CA ARG A 25 28.55 27.58 -27.97
C ARG A 25 28.03 27.81 -29.38
N ALA A 26 28.16 26.79 -30.22
CA ALA A 26 27.49 26.70 -31.52
C ALA A 26 26.22 25.86 -31.41
N LEU A 27 25.21 26.15 -32.23
CA LEU A 27 24.07 25.27 -32.44
C LEU A 27 24.20 24.61 -33.81
N LEU A 28 24.08 23.29 -33.87
CA LEU A 28 24.03 22.54 -35.11
C LEU A 28 22.63 21.94 -35.27
N LEU A 29 21.83 22.54 -36.17
CA LEU A 29 20.50 22.08 -36.52
C LEU A 29 20.59 21.08 -37.67
N VAL A 30 20.16 19.85 -37.40
CA VAL A 30 20.18 18.74 -38.35
C VAL A 30 18.76 18.31 -38.70
N ASP A 31 18.48 18.12 -39.99
CA ASP A 31 17.19 17.65 -40.49
C ASP A 31 17.06 16.11 -40.55
N GLU A 32 18.19 15.39 -40.47
CA GLU A 32 18.30 13.94 -40.33
C GLU A 32 19.52 13.58 -39.44
N GLN A 33 19.45 12.46 -38.70
CA GLN A 33 20.52 11.98 -37.79
C GLN A 33 20.99 10.57 -38.17
N ALA A 34 21.10 10.28 -39.47
CA ALA A 34 21.49 8.97 -39.97
C ALA A 34 22.30 9.09 -41.26
N GLY A 35 23.09 8.07 -41.57
CA GLY A 35 23.88 7.99 -42.80
C GLY A 35 24.88 9.15 -42.92
N GLU A 36 25.07 9.65 -44.14
CA GLU A 36 26.03 10.71 -44.46
C GLU A 36 25.78 12.01 -43.68
N ALA A 37 24.53 12.29 -43.29
CA ALA A 37 24.20 13.45 -42.46
C ALA A 37 24.81 13.38 -41.06
N LEU A 38 24.90 12.17 -40.48
CA LEU A 38 25.55 11.94 -39.20
C LEU A 38 27.06 12.20 -39.31
N ASP A 39 27.68 11.70 -40.38
CA ASP A 39 29.13 11.88 -40.63
C ASP A 39 29.49 13.38 -40.77
N SER A 40 28.72 14.13 -41.57
CA SER A 40 28.89 15.58 -41.73
C SER A 40 28.69 16.33 -40.40
N GLN A 41 27.71 15.91 -39.58
CA GLN A 41 27.45 16.51 -38.28
C GLN A 41 28.60 16.27 -37.29
N GLU A 42 29.09 15.03 -37.18
CA GLU A 42 30.21 14.67 -36.30
C GLU A 42 31.49 15.42 -36.69
N LEU A 43 31.79 15.45 -37.99
CA LEU A 43 32.96 16.16 -38.51
C LEU A 43 32.90 17.67 -38.25
N LEU A 44 31.74 18.30 -38.46
CA LEU A 44 31.57 19.73 -38.15
C LEU A 44 31.72 19.99 -36.65
N THR A 45 31.19 19.11 -35.81
CA THR A 45 31.30 19.23 -34.35
C THR A 45 32.77 19.24 -33.92
N ASP A 46 33.59 18.33 -34.47
CA ASP A 46 35.02 18.29 -34.18
C ASP A 46 35.77 19.50 -34.77
N LEU A 47 35.43 19.93 -35.98
CA LEU A 47 36.04 21.12 -36.59
C LEU A 47 35.84 22.38 -35.76
N LEU A 48 34.68 22.52 -35.11
CA LEU A 48 34.39 23.64 -34.22
C LEU A 48 35.23 23.59 -32.93
N GLY A 49 35.72 22.41 -32.56
CA GLY A 49 36.67 22.20 -31.47
C GLY A 49 38.01 22.91 -31.67
N HIS A 50 38.41 23.23 -32.91
CA HIS A 50 39.57 24.08 -33.19
C HIS A 50 39.41 25.50 -32.63
N PHE A 51 38.20 26.04 -32.71
CA PHE A 51 37.86 27.39 -32.26
C PHE A 51 37.50 27.46 -30.77
N GLY A 52 37.65 26.34 -30.04
CA GLY A 52 37.19 26.24 -28.65
C GLY A 52 35.67 26.42 -28.51
N LEU A 53 34.92 26.03 -29.54
CA LEU A 53 33.48 26.29 -29.64
C LEU A 53 32.69 24.97 -29.63
N PRO A 54 32.30 24.45 -28.45
CA PRO A 54 31.50 23.24 -28.37
C PRO A 54 30.14 23.44 -29.07
N ALA A 55 29.68 22.42 -29.79
CA ALA A 55 28.42 22.44 -30.52
C ALA A 55 27.33 21.66 -29.78
N ASP A 56 26.14 22.26 -29.70
CA ASP A 56 24.91 21.57 -29.32
C ASP A 56 24.21 21.07 -30.59
N VAL A 57 24.07 19.75 -30.73
CA VAL A 57 23.35 19.15 -31.85
C VAL A 57 21.86 19.09 -31.50
N MET A 58 21.02 19.62 -32.38
CA MET A 58 19.58 19.67 -32.21
C MET A 58 18.88 19.17 -33.48
N ALA A 59 17.98 18.20 -33.31
CA ALA A 59 17.08 17.81 -34.39
C ALA A 59 16.16 18.99 -34.73
N LEU A 60 16.01 19.29 -36.03
CA LEU A 60 15.22 20.42 -36.50
C LEU A 60 13.78 20.43 -35.96
N ASP A 61 13.15 19.26 -35.80
CA ASP A 61 11.79 19.13 -35.25
C ASP A 61 11.68 19.55 -33.77
N SER A 62 12.80 19.63 -33.05
CA SER A 62 12.85 20.08 -31.65
C SER A 62 12.98 21.59 -31.51
N TYR A 63 13.21 22.31 -32.62
CA TYR A 63 13.44 23.75 -32.63
C TYR A 63 12.30 24.54 -31.98
N GLN A 64 12.64 25.46 -31.08
CA GLN A 64 11.71 26.39 -30.45
C GLN A 64 12.03 27.84 -30.87
N PRO A 65 11.01 28.73 -30.92
CA PRO A 65 11.22 30.14 -31.20
C PRO A 65 12.29 30.77 -30.29
N GLY A 66 13.25 31.45 -30.90
CA GLY A 66 14.36 32.13 -30.25
C GLY A 66 15.54 31.24 -29.87
N ASP A 67 15.60 29.97 -30.29
CA ASP A 67 16.75 29.11 -30.00
C ASP A 67 18.04 29.65 -30.66
N ILE A 68 18.00 30.18 -31.89
CA ILE A 68 19.17 30.81 -32.56
C ILE A 68 19.80 31.91 -31.70
N GLU A 69 18.99 32.70 -30.98
CA GLU A 69 19.46 33.83 -30.17
C GLU A 69 20.28 33.40 -28.94
N ARG A 70 20.25 32.10 -28.60
CA ARG A 70 21.00 31.50 -27.50
C ARG A 70 22.36 30.96 -27.93
N TYR A 71 22.82 31.21 -29.14
CA TYR A 71 24.11 30.68 -29.59
C TYR A 71 24.93 31.74 -30.28
N ARG A 72 26.25 31.60 -30.21
CA ARG A 72 27.19 32.48 -30.90
C ARG A 72 26.97 32.42 -32.42
N VAL A 73 26.80 31.19 -32.90
CA VAL A 73 26.60 30.85 -34.30
C VAL A 73 25.68 29.64 -34.39
N THR A 74 24.79 29.66 -35.37
CA THR A 74 23.95 28.50 -35.72
C THR A 74 24.33 28.01 -37.11
N PHE A 75 24.58 26.71 -37.21
CA PHE A 75 24.71 25.99 -38.46
C PHE A 75 23.42 25.22 -38.70
N TYR A 76 22.85 25.37 -39.89
CA TYR A 76 21.78 24.50 -40.37
C TYR A 76 22.33 23.61 -41.47
N LEU A 77 22.34 22.31 -41.23
CA LEU A 77 22.77 21.29 -42.16
C LEU A 77 21.53 20.74 -42.88
N GLY A 78 21.27 21.24 -44.10
CA GLY A 78 20.17 20.78 -44.94
C GLY A 78 20.57 19.52 -45.71
N SER A 79 20.60 18.38 -45.03
CA SER A 79 20.98 17.09 -45.63
C SER A 79 19.84 16.44 -46.42
N VAL A 80 18.58 16.82 -46.15
CA VAL A 80 17.39 16.25 -46.79
C VAL A 80 16.79 17.23 -47.80
N TRP A 81 16.70 16.81 -49.07
CA TRP A 81 16.03 17.58 -50.12
C TRP A 81 14.52 17.75 -49.82
N ASP A 82 14.09 19.01 -49.74
CA ASP A 82 12.73 19.55 -49.68
C ASP A 82 12.06 19.34 -48.33
N ARG A 83 12.89 19.20 -47.30
CA ARG A 83 12.43 19.07 -45.92
C ARG A 83 11.54 20.23 -45.55
N GLU A 84 10.39 19.92 -44.99
CA GLU A 84 9.53 20.94 -44.40
C GLU A 84 10.22 21.54 -43.18
N LEU A 85 10.36 22.87 -43.16
CA LEU A 85 11.07 23.60 -42.12
C LEU A 85 10.08 24.26 -41.15
N PRO A 86 10.33 24.23 -39.82
CA PRO A 86 9.45 24.85 -38.85
C PRO A 86 9.23 26.35 -39.16
N PRO A 87 7.98 26.87 -39.16
CA PRO A 87 7.73 28.29 -39.41
C PRO A 87 8.44 29.23 -38.43
N ALA A 88 8.60 28.79 -37.17
CA ALA A 88 9.37 29.53 -36.17
C ALA A 88 10.86 29.65 -36.54
N PHE A 89 11.45 28.57 -37.05
CA PHE A 89 12.84 28.57 -37.50
C PHE A 89 13.04 29.55 -38.66
N LEU A 90 12.19 29.50 -39.68
CA LEU A 90 12.25 30.44 -40.83
C LEU A 90 12.12 31.90 -40.38
N ALA A 91 11.18 32.19 -39.47
CA ALA A 91 10.99 33.53 -38.93
C ALA A 91 12.21 34.04 -38.13
N ASP A 92 12.84 33.16 -37.35
CA ASP A 92 14.04 33.51 -36.58
C ASP A 92 15.25 33.74 -37.50
N VAL A 93 15.46 32.90 -38.53
CA VAL A 93 16.51 33.14 -39.55
C VAL A 93 16.33 34.50 -40.21
N MET A 94 15.09 34.88 -40.51
CA MET A 94 14.77 36.18 -41.12
C MET A 94 14.92 37.38 -40.21
N THR A 95 15.11 37.18 -38.89
CA THR A 95 15.17 38.27 -37.90
C THR A 95 16.48 38.32 -37.11
N THR A 96 17.17 37.19 -36.93
CA THR A 96 18.34 37.04 -36.08
C THR A 96 19.47 38.02 -36.41
N ARG A 97 20.24 38.42 -35.41
CA ARG A 97 21.49 39.19 -35.60
C ARG A 97 22.73 38.37 -35.24
N ASN A 98 22.55 37.13 -34.79
CA ASN A 98 23.65 36.22 -34.55
C ASN A 98 24.13 35.63 -35.87
N ARG A 99 25.32 35.03 -35.83
CA ARG A 99 25.90 34.38 -37.00
C ARG A 99 25.08 33.17 -37.38
N PHE A 100 24.79 33.04 -38.66
CA PHE A 100 24.00 31.94 -39.18
C PHE A 100 24.62 31.39 -40.45
N VAL A 101 24.79 30.07 -40.52
CA VAL A 101 25.36 29.37 -41.66
C VAL A 101 24.33 28.38 -42.19
N TRP A 102 23.86 28.62 -43.41
CA TRP A 102 22.97 27.74 -44.14
C TRP A 102 23.78 26.85 -45.07
N ILE A 103 23.76 25.53 -44.85
CA ILE A 103 24.52 24.57 -45.65
C ILE A 103 23.56 23.74 -46.51
N ASN A 104 23.87 23.66 -47.81
CA ASN A 104 23.22 22.82 -48.80
C ASN A 104 21.74 23.17 -49.10
N HIS A 105 20.79 22.31 -48.72
CA HIS A 105 19.40 22.35 -49.20
C HIS A 105 18.48 23.27 -48.38
N ASN A 106 17.26 23.45 -48.90
CA ASN A 106 16.08 24.04 -48.27
C ASN A 106 16.02 25.57 -48.23
N ILE A 107 17.00 26.29 -48.78
CA ILE A 107 17.00 27.77 -48.78
C ILE A 107 15.84 28.38 -49.59
N TRP A 108 15.34 27.66 -50.60
CA TRP A 108 14.13 28.06 -51.34
C TRP A 108 12.87 28.09 -50.47
N LYS A 109 12.87 27.49 -49.27
CA LYS A 109 11.77 27.68 -48.31
C LYS A 109 11.71 29.12 -47.77
N LEU A 110 12.78 29.91 -47.94
CA LEU A 110 12.77 31.37 -47.78
C LEU A 110 12.54 32.06 -49.14
N GLU A 111 13.30 31.68 -50.16
CA GLU A 111 13.32 32.39 -51.47
C GLU A 111 12.10 32.15 -52.37
N TRP A 112 11.31 31.09 -52.19
CA TRP A 112 10.08 30.81 -52.97
C TRP A 112 8.84 30.81 -52.08
N SER A 113 8.87 31.61 -51.02
CA SER A 113 7.82 31.71 -50.00
C SER A 113 7.35 33.15 -49.83
N GLU A 114 6.50 33.41 -48.83
CA GLU A 114 6.17 34.76 -48.40
C GLU A 114 7.38 35.61 -47.96
N TYR A 115 8.54 34.99 -47.69
CA TYR A 115 9.76 35.67 -47.29
C TYR A 115 10.61 36.20 -48.46
N GLU A 116 10.36 35.80 -49.71
CA GLU A 116 11.23 36.06 -50.88
C GLU A 116 11.72 37.52 -50.98
N LEU A 117 10.79 38.48 -51.06
CA LEU A 117 11.16 39.90 -51.20
C LEU A 117 11.92 40.44 -49.99
N ALA A 118 11.58 39.96 -48.79
CA ALA A 118 12.25 40.36 -47.56
C ALA A 118 13.65 39.72 -47.44
N PHE A 119 13.82 38.49 -47.92
CA PHE A 119 15.10 37.79 -47.98
C PHE A 119 16.05 38.50 -48.94
N GLN A 120 15.61 38.75 -50.18
CA GLN A 120 16.43 39.43 -51.18
C GLN A 120 16.81 40.86 -50.74
N ASP A 121 15.88 41.62 -50.14
CA ASP A 121 16.21 42.94 -49.60
C ASP A 121 17.17 42.84 -48.41
N ARG A 122 16.98 41.90 -47.50
CA ARG A 122 17.83 41.79 -46.30
C ARG A 122 19.23 41.29 -46.65
N PHE A 123 19.33 40.19 -47.39
CA PHE A 123 20.58 39.48 -47.61
C PHE A 123 21.26 39.82 -48.95
N GLY A 124 20.57 40.42 -49.91
CA GLY A 124 21.19 40.93 -51.14
C GLY A 124 21.57 39.86 -52.17
N PHE A 125 21.02 38.65 -52.07
CA PHE A 125 21.18 37.58 -53.07
C PHE A 125 19.88 36.79 -53.22
N THR A 126 19.79 36.01 -54.30
CA THR A 126 18.65 35.13 -54.57
C THR A 126 19.10 33.71 -54.89
N PHE A 127 18.26 32.74 -54.56
CA PHE A 127 18.40 31.35 -54.97
C PHE A 127 17.65 31.11 -56.29
N ILE A 128 18.33 30.47 -57.26
CA ILE A 128 17.79 30.25 -58.61
C ILE A 128 17.26 28.83 -58.77
N GLU A 129 18.11 27.82 -58.56
CA GLU A 129 17.79 26.40 -58.77
C GLU A 129 18.85 25.50 -58.13
N THR A 130 18.51 24.22 -57.97
CA THR A 130 19.50 23.16 -57.73
C THR A 130 20.04 22.67 -59.07
N ARG A 131 21.35 22.75 -59.28
CA ARG A 131 22.01 22.48 -60.56
C ARG A 131 22.96 21.29 -60.48
N SER A 132 22.85 20.37 -61.44
CA SER A 132 23.73 19.20 -61.58
C SER A 132 25.15 19.57 -62.03
N THR A 133 26.15 18.76 -61.63
CA THR A 133 27.59 19.07 -61.67
C THR A 133 28.39 18.62 -62.89
N GLU A 134 27.79 18.07 -63.97
CA GLU A 134 28.54 17.43 -65.08
C GLU A 134 29.69 18.26 -65.71
N SER A 135 29.73 19.58 -65.51
CA SER A 135 30.87 20.43 -65.93
C SER A 135 31.43 21.38 -64.87
N HIS A 136 30.81 21.46 -63.69
CA HIS A 136 31.13 22.42 -62.62
C HIS A 136 31.59 21.66 -61.38
N ASP A 137 32.69 20.92 -61.49
CA ASP A 137 33.21 19.98 -60.49
C ASP A 137 34.32 20.58 -59.61
N ARG A 138 34.49 21.91 -59.62
CA ARG A 138 35.54 22.61 -58.89
C ARG A 138 35.02 23.77 -58.04
N VAL A 139 35.69 24.02 -56.92
CA VAL A 139 35.57 25.26 -56.13
C VAL A 139 36.86 26.06 -56.24
N SER A 140 36.78 27.30 -56.69
CA SER A 140 37.89 28.23 -56.71
C SER A 140 37.86 29.12 -55.47
N TYR A 141 38.99 29.15 -54.76
CA TYR A 141 39.18 29.92 -53.54
C TYR A 141 40.65 30.33 -53.40
N GLN A 142 40.90 31.61 -53.08
CA GLN A 142 42.24 32.20 -52.95
C GLN A 142 43.24 31.84 -54.08
N GLY A 143 42.76 31.76 -55.32
CA GLY A 143 43.58 31.42 -56.50
C GLY A 143 43.92 29.93 -56.66
N GLN A 144 43.40 29.07 -55.78
CA GLN A 144 43.47 27.61 -55.89
C GLN A 144 42.14 27.03 -56.40
N SER A 145 42.16 25.75 -56.78
CA SER A 145 41.00 25.03 -57.31
C SER A 145 40.91 23.64 -56.67
N PHE A 146 39.79 23.37 -56.04
CA PHE A 146 39.53 22.16 -55.25
C PHE A 146 38.48 21.31 -55.92
N TRP A 147 38.63 19.99 -55.85
CA TRP A 147 37.64 19.05 -56.36
C TRP A 147 36.35 19.12 -55.52
N ARG A 148 35.21 19.08 -56.19
CA ARG A 148 33.91 19.07 -55.55
C ARG A 148 33.21 17.74 -55.80
N PRO A 149 32.95 16.94 -54.76
CA PRO A 149 32.40 15.59 -54.90
C PRO A 149 30.90 15.56 -55.17
N GLN A 150 30.17 16.57 -54.73
CA GLN A 150 28.71 16.63 -54.77
C GLN A 150 28.15 16.62 -56.21
N GLY A 151 27.05 15.89 -56.39
CA GLY A 151 26.38 15.70 -57.69
C GLY A 151 25.52 16.89 -58.13
N GLU A 152 25.22 17.79 -57.19
CA GLU A 152 24.48 19.02 -57.41
C GLU A 152 24.89 20.14 -56.45
N PHE A 153 24.41 21.36 -56.70
CA PHE A 153 24.57 22.49 -55.80
C PHE A 153 23.48 23.52 -56.01
N GLY A 154 23.22 24.33 -54.99
CA GLY A 154 22.34 25.47 -55.07
C GLY A 154 22.96 26.63 -55.82
N GLN A 155 22.46 26.89 -57.02
CA GLN A 155 22.86 28.05 -57.81
C GLN A 155 22.21 29.31 -57.23
N ALA A 156 23.04 30.27 -56.82
CA ALA A 156 22.61 31.57 -56.34
C ALA A 156 23.16 32.72 -57.20
N GLN A 157 22.58 33.91 -57.04
CA GLN A 157 23.06 35.15 -57.67
C GLN A 157 23.06 36.30 -56.67
N VAL A 158 24.16 37.04 -56.59
CA VAL A 158 24.23 38.30 -55.83
C VAL A 158 23.46 39.38 -56.58
N LEU A 159 22.50 40.00 -55.88
CA LEU A 159 21.66 41.09 -56.37
C LEU A 159 22.21 42.46 -55.95
N ASP A 160 22.75 42.56 -54.74
CA ASP A 160 23.32 43.77 -54.17
C ASP A 160 24.73 43.49 -53.59
N PRO A 161 25.80 43.84 -54.32
CA PRO A 161 27.18 43.70 -53.85
C PRO A 161 27.52 44.53 -52.61
N GLY A 162 26.68 45.50 -52.22
CA GLY A 162 26.81 46.24 -50.97
C GLY A 162 26.30 45.47 -49.75
N LYS A 163 25.53 44.40 -49.96
CA LYS A 163 24.97 43.53 -48.91
C LYS A 163 25.59 42.14 -48.91
N ALA A 164 25.81 41.55 -50.10
CA ALA A 164 26.33 40.20 -50.26
C ALA A 164 27.67 40.16 -51.00
N GLU A 165 28.58 39.30 -50.54
CA GLU A 165 29.88 39.03 -51.13
C GLU A 165 30.03 37.53 -51.43
N VAL A 166 30.67 37.20 -52.55
CA VAL A 166 31.02 35.82 -52.90
C VAL A 166 32.44 35.54 -52.40
N LEU A 167 32.57 34.64 -51.42
CA LEU A 167 33.86 34.28 -50.82
C LEU A 167 34.58 33.17 -51.59
N ALA A 168 33.82 32.24 -52.17
CA ALA A 168 34.32 31.16 -53.00
C ALA A 168 33.35 30.93 -54.17
N ALA A 169 33.85 30.39 -55.28
CA ALA A 169 33.05 30.20 -56.50
C ALA A 169 33.14 28.79 -57.08
N VAL A 170 32.00 28.24 -57.48
CA VAL A 170 31.92 27.02 -58.26
C VAL A 170 32.39 27.32 -59.68
N THR A 171 33.28 26.48 -60.21
CA THR A 171 33.91 26.64 -61.53
C THR A 171 34.01 25.31 -62.26
N THR A 172 34.38 25.36 -63.54
CA THR A 172 34.74 24.16 -64.32
C THR A 172 36.22 23.84 -64.14
N ALA A 173 36.65 22.59 -64.32
CA ALA A 173 38.07 22.22 -64.32
C ALA A 173 38.94 23.07 -65.26
N SER A 174 38.40 23.52 -66.40
CA SER A 174 39.09 24.39 -67.36
C SER A 174 39.06 25.88 -67.02
N GLY A 175 38.21 26.29 -66.07
CA GLY A 175 37.88 27.70 -65.80
C GLY A 175 37.09 28.41 -66.91
N SER A 176 36.71 27.71 -68.00
CA SER A 176 36.16 28.32 -69.22
C SER A 176 34.62 28.23 -69.37
N GLY A 177 33.89 27.78 -68.34
CA GLY A 177 32.44 27.54 -68.39
C GLY A 177 31.57 28.43 -67.49
N GLY A 178 32.08 29.61 -67.08
CA GLY A 178 31.41 30.51 -66.15
C GLY A 178 31.53 30.04 -64.69
N SER A 179 31.37 30.97 -63.76
CA SER A 179 31.48 30.74 -62.31
C SER A 179 30.18 31.08 -61.60
N PHE A 180 29.83 30.31 -60.58
CA PHE A 180 28.67 30.57 -59.72
C PHE A 180 29.12 30.78 -58.28
N PRO A 181 28.39 31.54 -57.45
CA PRO A 181 28.68 31.63 -56.03
C PRO A 181 28.66 30.25 -55.37
N TYR A 182 29.69 29.97 -54.56
CA TYR A 182 29.78 28.76 -53.74
C TYR A 182 29.49 29.08 -52.27
N VAL A 183 30.25 30.02 -51.70
CA VAL A 183 29.97 30.58 -50.38
C VAL A 183 29.63 32.06 -50.54
N ILE A 184 28.43 32.44 -50.12
CA ILE A 184 27.98 33.83 -50.06
C ILE A 184 27.97 34.27 -48.60
N ARG A 185 28.49 35.45 -48.31
CA ARG A 185 28.36 36.13 -47.01
C ARG A 185 27.52 37.39 -47.16
N SER A 186 26.55 37.57 -46.27
CA SER A 186 25.74 38.77 -46.14
C SER A 186 25.65 39.20 -44.67
N GLY A 187 26.49 40.16 -44.28
CA GLY A 187 26.69 40.48 -42.86
C GLY A 187 27.19 39.26 -42.08
N ASP A 188 26.38 38.80 -41.13
CA ASP A 188 26.61 37.61 -40.29
C ASP A 188 25.89 36.34 -40.81
N PHE A 189 25.24 36.40 -41.97
CA PHE A 189 24.60 35.26 -42.63
C PHE A 189 25.51 34.69 -43.72
N PHE A 190 25.65 33.36 -43.76
CA PHE A 190 26.43 32.63 -44.75
C PHE A 190 25.55 31.59 -45.44
N TYR A 191 25.71 31.45 -46.75
CA TYR A 191 25.12 30.37 -47.54
C TYR A 191 26.23 29.57 -48.21
N VAL A 192 26.23 28.25 -48.01
CA VAL A 192 27.13 27.29 -48.66
C VAL A 192 26.29 26.45 -49.63
N ALA A 193 26.67 26.48 -50.91
CA ALA A 193 25.84 25.98 -52.00
C ALA A 193 25.60 24.46 -51.99
N ASP A 194 26.44 23.67 -51.32
CA ASP A 194 26.27 22.23 -51.09
C ASP A 194 26.84 21.83 -49.71
N ASP A 195 26.95 20.53 -49.44
CA ASP A 195 27.59 20.01 -48.24
C ASP A 195 29.08 19.68 -48.50
N PRO A 196 30.03 20.53 -48.02
CA PRO A 196 31.47 20.30 -48.19
C PRO A 196 32.02 19.17 -47.31
N LEU A 197 31.21 18.65 -46.38
CA LEU A 197 31.59 17.59 -45.44
C LEU A 197 31.20 16.20 -45.95
N TYR A 198 30.40 16.13 -47.03
CA TYR A 198 29.94 14.89 -47.66
C TYR A 198 31.07 13.91 -48.03
N ARG A 199 32.17 14.44 -48.59
CA ARG A 199 33.32 13.62 -48.97
C ARG A 199 34.60 14.41 -48.88
N VAL A 200 35.37 14.09 -47.84
CA VAL A 200 36.61 14.78 -47.50
C VAL A 200 37.80 14.10 -48.16
N THR A 201 38.58 14.86 -48.92
CA THR A 201 39.89 14.42 -49.44
C THR A 201 40.88 15.58 -49.33
N GLU A 202 42.18 15.30 -49.41
CA GLU A 202 43.22 16.32 -49.35
C GLU A 202 43.18 17.32 -50.54
N GLU A 203 42.29 17.09 -51.50
CA GLU A 203 42.12 17.88 -52.71
C GLU A 203 40.70 18.46 -52.85
N SER A 204 39.81 18.22 -51.86
CA SER A 204 38.41 18.64 -51.94
C SER A 204 38.15 20.04 -51.38
N ASP A 205 36.98 20.59 -51.74
CA ASP A 205 36.44 21.87 -51.29
C ASP A 205 36.19 21.95 -49.78
N TYR A 206 36.24 20.81 -49.09
CA TYR A 206 36.39 20.72 -47.63
C TYR A 206 37.42 21.69 -47.05
N LEU A 207 38.60 21.83 -47.68
CA LEU A 207 39.66 22.73 -47.21
C LEU A 207 39.24 24.21 -47.29
N VAL A 208 38.42 24.56 -48.28
CA VAL A 208 37.85 25.90 -48.42
C VAL A 208 36.88 26.17 -47.28
N PHE A 209 36.02 25.19 -46.95
CA PHE A 209 35.09 25.31 -45.84
C PHE A 209 35.81 25.42 -44.50
N ALA A 210 36.85 24.60 -44.26
CA ALA A 210 37.63 24.65 -43.03
C ALA A 210 38.34 26.00 -42.80
N ASP A 211 38.87 26.63 -43.86
CA ASP A 211 39.40 28.00 -43.73
C ASP A 211 38.28 29.01 -43.43
N LEU A 212 37.18 28.95 -44.18
CA LEU A 212 36.06 29.89 -44.04
C LEU A 212 35.29 29.74 -42.71
N LEU A 213 35.48 28.65 -41.97
CA LEU A 213 34.94 28.51 -40.62
C LEU A 213 35.42 29.65 -39.70
N HIS A 214 36.63 30.18 -39.90
CA HIS A 214 37.14 31.34 -39.16
C HIS A 214 36.20 32.55 -39.30
N GLU A 215 35.80 32.86 -40.53
CA GLU A 215 34.83 33.91 -40.82
C GLU A 215 33.45 33.55 -40.32
N MET A 216 32.99 32.30 -40.48
CA MET A 216 31.64 31.88 -40.12
C MET A 216 31.39 31.96 -38.61
N VAL A 217 32.35 31.50 -37.80
CA VAL A 217 32.28 31.54 -36.32
C VAL A 217 32.77 32.86 -35.74
N GLY A 218 33.46 33.68 -36.54
CA GLY A 218 34.02 34.97 -36.14
C GLY A 218 35.15 34.84 -35.12
N ILE A 219 35.96 33.79 -35.21
CA ILE A 219 37.16 33.57 -34.40
C ILE A 219 38.31 33.39 -35.39
N ASP A 220 39.24 34.33 -35.36
CA ASP A 220 40.34 34.38 -36.33
C ASP A 220 41.63 33.85 -35.70
N HIS A 221 42.45 33.19 -36.51
CA HIS A 221 43.76 32.67 -36.13
C HIS A 221 44.84 33.31 -37.00
N ALA A 222 46.05 33.37 -36.46
CA ALA A 222 47.18 33.88 -37.23
C ALA A 222 47.48 32.94 -38.40
N ASP A 223 47.82 33.53 -39.55
CA ASP A 223 48.36 32.81 -40.69
C ASP A 223 49.69 32.14 -40.28
N GLU A 224 49.65 30.80 -40.11
CA GLU A 224 50.75 29.98 -39.62
C GLU A 224 50.68 28.55 -40.18
N HIS A 225 51.48 28.26 -41.20
CA HIS A 225 51.56 26.93 -41.80
C HIS A 225 52.64 26.06 -41.16
N ARG A 226 52.23 24.97 -40.49
CA ARG A 226 53.13 24.08 -39.73
C ARG A 226 53.19 22.68 -40.33
N ALA A 227 54.28 21.96 -40.11
CA ALA A 227 54.43 20.59 -40.56
C ALA A 227 54.82 19.64 -39.42
N LEU A 228 54.43 18.39 -39.55
CA LEU A 228 54.72 17.31 -38.61
C LEU A 228 55.17 16.08 -39.38
N VAL A 229 56.06 15.30 -38.77
CA VAL A 229 56.44 13.97 -39.26
C VAL A 229 56.45 12.97 -38.12
N ARG A 230 55.79 11.83 -38.34
CA ARG A 230 55.78 10.69 -37.44
C ARG A 230 56.47 9.50 -38.10
N ILE A 231 57.34 8.84 -37.36
CA ILE A 231 57.94 7.57 -37.78
C ILE A 231 57.04 6.47 -37.24
N GLU A 232 56.39 5.75 -38.15
CA GLU A 232 55.31 4.82 -37.86
C GLU A 232 55.83 3.44 -37.43
N ASP A 233 54.99 2.67 -36.73
CA ASP A 233 55.17 1.24 -36.45
C ASP A 233 56.54 0.87 -35.86
N VAL A 234 57.05 1.68 -34.93
CA VAL A 234 58.34 1.44 -34.30
C VAL A 234 58.19 0.37 -33.20
N ASP A 235 58.33 -0.89 -33.60
CA ASP A 235 58.18 -2.07 -32.73
C ASP A 235 59.53 -2.76 -32.38
N PRO A 236 59.58 -3.71 -31.42
CA PRO A 236 60.79 -4.45 -31.00
C PRO A 236 61.63 -5.12 -32.11
N THR A 237 61.06 -5.38 -33.28
CA THR A 237 61.75 -5.97 -34.44
C THR A 237 62.53 -4.97 -35.27
N GLU A 238 62.41 -3.67 -34.97
CA GLU A 238 63.07 -2.60 -35.71
C GLU A 238 64.59 -2.65 -35.69
N ASP A 239 65.20 -2.13 -36.76
CA ASP A 239 66.66 -1.97 -36.86
C ASP A 239 67.11 -0.67 -36.15
N PRO A 240 67.84 -0.77 -35.02
CA PRO A 240 68.30 0.41 -34.29
C PRO A 240 69.15 1.37 -35.13
N ALA A 241 69.84 0.87 -36.16
CA ALA A 241 70.67 1.71 -37.03
C ALA A 241 69.80 2.61 -37.93
N ARG A 242 68.64 2.13 -38.40
CA ARG A 242 67.69 2.91 -39.20
C ARG A 242 67.07 4.04 -38.39
N ILE A 243 66.61 3.72 -37.17
CA ILE A 243 66.08 4.73 -36.24
C ILE A 243 67.09 5.83 -35.96
N ARG A 244 68.38 5.48 -35.75
CA ARG A 244 69.45 6.47 -35.57
C ARG A 244 69.69 7.31 -36.82
N ALA A 245 69.72 6.70 -38.01
CA ALA A 245 69.94 7.40 -39.27
C ALA A 245 68.82 8.41 -39.58
N ILE A 246 67.57 8.03 -39.29
CA ILE A 246 66.40 8.92 -39.40
C ILE A 246 66.53 10.08 -38.40
N ALA A 247 66.81 9.78 -37.13
CA ALA A 247 66.98 10.80 -36.09
C ALA A 247 68.10 11.79 -36.40
N ASP A 248 69.25 11.30 -36.89
CA ASP A 248 70.39 12.14 -37.27
C ASP A 248 70.05 13.06 -38.45
N TYR A 249 69.32 12.54 -39.45
CA TYR A 249 68.86 13.34 -40.57
C TYR A 249 67.90 14.45 -40.12
N LEU A 250 66.82 14.09 -39.44
CA LEU A 250 65.78 15.04 -39.03
C LEU A 250 66.35 16.12 -38.09
N HIS A 251 67.21 15.71 -37.15
CA HIS A 251 67.92 16.65 -36.29
C HIS A 251 68.86 17.58 -37.06
N GLY A 252 69.62 17.05 -38.03
CA GLY A 252 70.48 17.84 -38.90
C GLY A 252 69.72 18.88 -39.71
N GLU A 253 68.46 18.58 -40.05
CA GLU A 253 67.53 19.48 -40.71
C GLU A 253 66.78 20.42 -39.74
N GLY A 254 67.00 20.31 -38.43
CA GLY A 254 66.25 21.06 -37.42
C GLY A 254 64.76 20.73 -37.41
N VAL A 255 64.38 19.51 -37.80
CA VAL A 255 63.01 19.01 -37.85
C VAL A 255 62.72 18.18 -36.60
N PRO A 256 61.87 18.67 -35.68
CA PRO A 256 61.30 17.83 -34.64
C PRO A 256 60.43 16.73 -35.25
N PHE A 257 60.35 15.57 -34.59
CA PHE A 257 59.63 14.42 -35.11
C PHE A 257 59.02 13.57 -34.01
N SER A 258 58.16 12.64 -34.39
CA SER A 258 57.50 11.70 -33.48
C SER A 258 57.88 10.26 -33.83
N LEU A 259 57.85 9.36 -32.85
CA LEU A 259 58.04 7.93 -33.02
C LEU A 259 56.78 7.24 -32.45
N ALA A 260 55.99 6.62 -33.33
CA ALA A 260 54.84 5.80 -32.98
C ALA A 260 55.35 4.45 -32.46
N VAL A 261 55.52 4.33 -31.14
CA VAL A 261 56.16 3.16 -30.53
C VAL A 261 55.11 2.15 -30.11
N ILE A 262 55.30 0.91 -30.56
CA ILE A 262 54.53 -0.26 -30.15
C ILE A 262 55.41 -1.03 -29.14
N PRO A 263 55.09 -1.07 -27.83
CA PRO A 263 56.03 -1.62 -26.84
C PRO A 263 56.26 -3.13 -26.94
N ARG A 264 55.35 -3.85 -27.61
CA ARG A 264 55.39 -5.30 -27.69
C ARG A 264 55.03 -5.80 -29.09
N PHE A 265 55.93 -6.58 -29.67
CA PHE A 265 55.72 -7.27 -30.93
C PHE A 265 55.13 -8.65 -30.68
N GLU A 266 54.13 -9.02 -31.47
CA GLU A 266 53.50 -10.34 -31.51
C GLU A 266 53.41 -10.85 -32.96
N ASP A 267 53.78 -12.11 -33.17
CA ASP A 267 53.46 -12.95 -34.33
C ASP A 267 53.03 -14.32 -33.80
N PRO A 268 51.83 -14.45 -33.24
CA PRO A 268 51.39 -15.66 -32.55
C PRO A 268 51.12 -16.82 -33.52
N LEU A 269 50.90 -16.52 -34.80
CA LEU A 269 50.64 -17.51 -35.85
C LEU A 269 51.93 -17.99 -36.55
N GLY A 270 53.07 -17.36 -36.29
CA GLY A 270 54.34 -17.69 -36.94
C GLY A 270 54.33 -17.37 -38.43
N THR A 271 53.66 -16.29 -38.83
CA THR A 271 53.55 -15.89 -40.24
C THR A 271 54.92 -15.57 -40.84
N ARG A 272 55.87 -15.12 -40.01
CA ARG A 272 57.27 -14.87 -40.39
C ARG A 272 58.21 -16.04 -40.04
N GLY A 273 57.68 -17.19 -39.61
CA GLY A 273 58.45 -18.38 -39.27
C GLY A 273 57.86 -19.18 -38.09
N ALA A 274 58.55 -19.15 -36.94
CA ALA A 274 57.99 -19.67 -35.69
C ALA A 274 57.24 -18.54 -34.97
N PRO A 275 56.26 -18.83 -34.10
CA PRO A 275 55.64 -17.80 -33.29
C PRO A 275 56.65 -16.99 -32.48
N VAL A 276 56.51 -15.66 -32.49
CA VAL A 276 57.41 -14.72 -31.82
C VAL A 276 56.61 -13.78 -30.93
N SER A 277 57.09 -13.53 -29.72
CA SER A 277 56.60 -12.49 -28.79
C SER A 277 57.83 -11.81 -28.21
N LEU A 278 57.95 -10.49 -28.40
CA LEU A 278 59.10 -9.70 -27.97
C LEU A 278 58.62 -8.41 -27.32
N GLY A 279 59.12 -8.10 -26.12
CA GLY A 279 58.99 -6.77 -25.52
C GLY A 279 60.17 -5.88 -25.90
N LEU A 280 60.02 -4.56 -25.72
CA LEU A 280 61.15 -3.63 -25.77
C LEU A 280 62.25 -4.00 -24.76
N SER A 281 61.88 -4.59 -23.63
CA SER A 281 62.81 -5.10 -22.61
C SER A 281 63.76 -6.18 -23.13
N ASP A 282 63.37 -6.92 -24.16
CA ASP A 282 64.21 -7.91 -24.84
C ASP A 282 65.17 -7.27 -25.86
N ARG A 283 65.04 -5.97 -26.15
CA ARG A 283 65.71 -5.26 -27.25
C ARG A 283 66.46 -4.00 -26.77
N PRO A 284 67.49 -4.14 -25.91
CA PRO A 284 68.19 -3.00 -25.31
C PRO A 284 68.87 -2.07 -26.33
N GLU A 285 69.30 -2.58 -27.49
CA GLU A 285 69.89 -1.77 -28.55
C GLU A 285 68.86 -0.83 -29.20
N LEU A 286 67.63 -1.31 -29.40
CA LEU A 286 66.52 -0.49 -29.90
C LEU A 286 66.11 0.55 -28.87
N VAL A 287 65.98 0.16 -27.59
CA VAL A 287 65.72 1.11 -26.49
C VAL A 287 66.77 2.22 -26.46
N SER A 288 68.04 1.88 -26.67
CA SER A 288 69.12 2.87 -26.78
C SER A 288 68.97 3.79 -28.00
N ALA A 289 68.51 3.27 -29.14
CA ALA A 289 68.21 4.08 -30.32
C ALA A 289 67.00 4.99 -30.12
N LEU A 290 65.93 4.53 -29.47
CA LEU A 290 64.76 5.35 -29.11
C LEU A 290 65.15 6.50 -28.19
N LYS A 291 65.88 6.21 -27.10
CA LYS A 291 66.40 7.24 -26.19
C LYS A 291 67.30 8.23 -26.91
N TYR A 292 68.14 7.75 -27.82
CA TYR A 292 68.96 8.61 -28.67
C TYR A 292 68.10 9.52 -29.55
N ALA A 293 67.10 8.98 -30.24
CA ALA A 293 66.19 9.75 -31.08
C ALA A 293 65.46 10.84 -30.28
N VAL A 294 65.07 10.57 -29.03
CA VAL A 294 64.52 11.59 -28.12
C VAL A 294 65.50 12.72 -27.85
N THR A 295 66.80 12.43 -27.61
CA THR A 295 67.83 13.49 -27.48
C THR A 295 68.06 14.30 -28.75
N LYS A 296 67.54 13.83 -29.89
CA LYS A 296 67.62 14.46 -31.21
C LYS A 296 66.36 15.23 -31.62
N GLY A 297 65.37 15.35 -30.73
CA GLY A 297 64.12 16.06 -30.98
C GLY A 297 62.94 15.14 -31.30
N GLY A 298 63.12 13.82 -31.14
CA GLY A 298 62.05 12.84 -31.22
C GLY A 298 61.12 12.91 -30.00
N THR A 299 59.82 12.76 -30.23
CA THR A 299 58.79 12.57 -29.19
C THR A 299 58.27 11.15 -29.28
N ILE A 300 58.20 10.41 -28.17
CA ILE A 300 57.54 9.10 -28.16
C ILE A 300 56.03 9.31 -28.13
N VAL A 301 55.33 8.66 -29.05
CA VAL A 301 53.87 8.53 -29.13
C VAL A 301 53.54 7.07 -28.86
N LEU A 302 52.55 6.79 -28.01
CA LEU A 302 52.16 5.41 -27.73
C LEU A 302 51.18 4.93 -28.80
N HIS A 303 51.58 3.91 -29.56
CA HIS A 303 50.83 3.41 -30.70
C HIS A 303 50.19 2.03 -30.41
N GLY A 304 49.30 1.98 -29.42
CA GLY A 304 48.77 0.72 -28.90
C GLY A 304 49.76 -0.04 -28.01
N TYR A 305 49.33 -1.20 -27.51
CA TYR A 305 50.22 -2.10 -26.76
C TYR A 305 50.92 -3.10 -27.69
N THR A 306 50.16 -3.75 -28.57
CA THR A 306 50.72 -4.70 -29.53
C THR A 306 50.33 -4.40 -30.97
N HIS A 307 49.44 -3.44 -31.21
CA HIS A 307 48.96 -3.09 -32.55
C HIS A 307 48.42 -4.31 -33.33
N GLN A 308 47.73 -5.21 -32.62
CA GLN A 308 47.07 -6.40 -33.18
C GLN A 308 46.08 -6.96 -32.16
N TYR A 309 45.12 -7.76 -32.61
CA TYR A 309 44.13 -8.39 -31.75
C TYR A 309 44.41 -9.90 -31.58
N GLY A 310 45.21 -10.22 -30.55
CA GLY A 310 45.45 -11.58 -30.08
C GLY A 310 45.98 -12.53 -31.16
N SER A 311 45.58 -13.80 -31.09
CA SER A 311 46.06 -14.84 -32.01
C SER A 311 45.15 -15.07 -33.22
N VAL A 312 44.48 -14.03 -33.72
CA VAL A 312 43.56 -14.12 -34.86
C VAL A 312 43.98 -13.17 -35.98
N ALA A 313 43.68 -13.55 -37.22
CA ALA A 313 43.81 -12.64 -38.35
C ALA A 313 42.71 -11.56 -38.26
N ASN A 314 43.12 -10.31 -38.05
CA ASN A 314 42.24 -9.17 -37.82
C ASN A 314 42.74 -7.89 -38.53
N PRO A 315 42.69 -7.82 -39.87
CA PRO A 315 42.11 -8.81 -40.78
C PRO A 315 43.14 -9.72 -41.46
N TYR A 316 44.44 -9.48 -41.31
CA TYR A 316 45.45 -10.11 -42.16
C TYR A 316 46.03 -11.38 -41.55
N ASN A 317 46.80 -11.27 -40.45
CA ASN A 317 47.64 -12.39 -40.02
C ASN A 317 48.06 -12.38 -38.54
N GLY A 318 47.51 -11.48 -37.72
CA GLY A 318 47.79 -11.39 -36.29
C GLY A 318 49.17 -10.80 -35.96
N VAL A 319 49.90 -10.27 -36.94
CA VAL A 319 51.22 -9.67 -36.69
C VAL A 319 51.07 -8.21 -36.30
N THR A 320 51.81 -7.78 -35.28
CA THR A 320 51.97 -6.37 -34.88
C THR A 320 52.21 -5.46 -36.09
N GLY A 321 51.52 -4.31 -36.11
CA GLY A 321 51.56 -3.30 -37.18
C GLY A 321 50.60 -3.58 -38.34
N LEU A 322 50.27 -4.85 -38.60
CA LEU A 322 49.40 -5.20 -39.74
C LEU A 322 47.92 -5.23 -39.37
N ASP A 323 47.58 -5.57 -38.12
CA ASP A 323 46.21 -5.79 -37.68
C ASP A 323 45.71 -4.65 -36.75
N SER A 324 44.39 -4.63 -36.51
CA SER A 324 43.75 -3.67 -35.60
C SER A 324 43.71 -4.21 -34.16
N GLU A 325 44.03 -3.37 -33.18
CA GLU A 325 44.09 -3.77 -31.77
C GLU A 325 42.73 -3.70 -31.06
N PHE A 326 41.95 -2.65 -31.32
CA PHE A 326 40.70 -2.34 -30.60
C PHE A 326 39.43 -2.62 -31.42
N TYR A 327 39.58 -2.92 -32.71
CA TYR A 327 38.48 -3.08 -33.63
C TYR A 327 38.61 -4.35 -34.46
N ILE A 328 37.50 -5.02 -34.74
CA ILE A 328 37.43 -6.17 -35.62
C ILE A 328 37.28 -5.70 -37.07
N GLN A 329 38.20 -6.15 -37.92
CA GLN A 329 38.16 -5.98 -39.35
C GLN A 329 38.14 -7.34 -40.06
N ARG A 330 37.58 -7.37 -41.27
CA ARG A 330 37.61 -8.54 -42.16
C ARG A 330 37.94 -8.12 -43.57
N LEU A 331 38.58 -9.00 -44.34
CA LEU A 331 38.79 -8.74 -45.76
C LEU A 331 37.45 -8.82 -46.52
N GLY A 332 37.10 -7.74 -47.22
CA GLY A 332 35.98 -7.69 -48.15
C GLY A 332 36.27 -8.45 -49.45
N ALA A 333 35.29 -8.47 -50.35
CA ALA A 333 35.39 -9.20 -51.63
C ALA A 333 36.55 -8.72 -52.53
N GLY A 334 37.00 -7.47 -52.36
CA GLY A 334 38.15 -6.88 -53.07
C GLY A 334 39.51 -7.10 -52.41
N GLY A 335 39.54 -7.68 -51.21
CA GLY A 335 40.77 -7.80 -50.41
C GLY A 335 41.06 -6.60 -49.50
N ASP A 336 40.22 -5.57 -49.53
CA ASP A 336 40.32 -4.41 -48.64
C ASP A 336 39.74 -4.73 -47.25
N PRO A 337 40.31 -4.17 -46.17
CA PRO A 337 39.78 -4.34 -44.83
C PRO A 337 38.43 -3.61 -44.70
N VAL A 338 37.45 -4.30 -44.12
CA VAL A 338 36.11 -3.80 -43.82
C VAL A 338 35.91 -3.82 -42.31
N ASN A 339 35.54 -2.67 -41.75
CA ASN A 339 35.25 -2.51 -40.33
C ASN A 339 33.98 -3.29 -39.95
N VAL A 340 34.04 -4.09 -38.89
CA VAL A 340 32.92 -4.96 -38.46
C VAL A 340 32.31 -4.49 -37.15
N SER A 341 33.11 -4.42 -36.10
CA SER A 341 32.66 -4.06 -34.75
C SER A 341 33.87 -3.79 -33.85
N PRO A 342 33.69 -3.14 -32.69
CA PRO A 342 34.68 -3.23 -31.61
C PRO A 342 34.98 -4.70 -31.24
N VAL A 343 36.12 -4.93 -30.58
CA VAL A 343 36.49 -6.25 -30.08
C VAL A 343 35.49 -6.75 -29.00
N PRO A 344 35.27 -8.06 -28.84
CA PRO A 344 34.33 -8.60 -27.87
C PRO A 344 34.58 -8.20 -26.40
N GLU A 345 35.84 -7.90 -26.04
CA GLU A 345 36.27 -7.48 -24.71
C GLU A 345 36.12 -5.97 -24.44
N ASP A 346 35.68 -5.21 -25.45
CA ASP A 346 35.59 -3.74 -25.40
C ASP A 346 34.88 -3.26 -24.12
N SER A 347 35.67 -2.66 -23.24
CA SER A 347 35.27 -2.19 -21.92
C SER A 347 36.37 -1.33 -21.32
N ILE A 348 35.98 -0.38 -20.46
CA ILE A 348 36.91 0.54 -19.79
C ILE A 348 38.05 -0.22 -19.10
N ALA A 349 37.74 -1.34 -18.44
CA ALA A 349 38.73 -2.14 -17.72
C ALA A 349 39.73 -2.82 -18.66
N TRP A 350 39.28 -3.34 -19.80
CA TRP A 350 40.13 -4.03 -20.76
C TRP A 350 41.10 -3.06 -21.46
N VAL A 351 40.59 -1.93 -21.93
CA VAL A 351 41.38 -0.87 -22.60
C VAL A 351 42.44 -0.31 -21.66
N ASN A 352 42.06 0.01 -20.41
CA ASN A 352 43.01 0.45 -19.40
C ASN A 352 44.07 -0.63 -19.12
N GLY A 353 43.70 -1.91 -19.09
CA GLY A 353 44.66 -3.01 -18.94
C GLY A 353 45.69 -3.09 -20.08
N ARG A 354 45.27 -2.83 -21.33
CA ARG A 354 46.17 -2.74 -22.49
C ARG A 354 47.12 -1.56 -22.36
N ILE A 355 46.60 -0.36 -22.06
CA ILE A 355 47.39 0.86 -21.84
C ILE A 355 48.38 0.69 -20.69
N ASP A 356 47.94 0.14 -19.56
CA ASP A 356 48.78 -0.07 -18.39
C ASP A 356 49.93 -1.05 -18.69
N SER A 357 49.66 -2.09 -19.48
CA SER A 357 50.68 -3.04 -19.92
C SER A 357 51.73 -2.39 -20.83
N ALA A 358 51.29 -1.55 -21.77
CA ALA A 358 52.16 -0.77 -22.64
C ALA A 358 53.05 0.20 -21.86
N LEU A 359 52.46 0.96 -20.93
CA LEU A 359 53.18 1.90 -20.08
C LEU A 359 54.15 1.20 -19.13
N ALA A 360 53.80 0.01 -18.62
CA ALA A 360 54.69 -0.79 -17.79
C ALA A 360 55.94 -1.26 -18.57
N GLU A 361 55.77 -1.70 -19.83
CA GLU A 361 56.88 -2.11 -20.69
C GLU A 361 57.83 -0.94 -20.97
N LEU A 362 57.30 0.24 -21.34
CA LEU A 362 58.10 1.45 -21.57
C LEU A 362 58.84 1.90 -20.30
N ASN A 363 58.16 1.94 -19.16
CA ASN A 363 58.76 2.32 -17.89
C ASN A 363 59.85 1.32 -17.45
N GLY A 364 59.62 0.03 -17.66
CA GLY A 364 60.58 -1.04 -17.35
C GLY A 364 61.93 -0.89 -18.05
N VAL A 365 61.94 -0.27 -19.24
CA VAL A 365 63.17 0.03 -19.99
C VAL A 365 63.65 1.48 -19.81
N GLY A 366 63.00 2.26 -18.93
CA GLY A 366 63.35 3.63 -18.60
C GLY A 366 63.03 4.64 -19.71
N ILE A 367 61.97 4.42 -20.49
CA ILE A 367 61.35 5.42 -21.35
C ILE A 367 60.20 6.04 -20.55
N ALA A 368 60.11 7.37 -20.50
CA ALA A 368 59.05 8.07 -19.79
C ALA A 368 57.69 7.78 -20.43
N ALA A 369 56.63 7.78 -19.63
CA ALA A 369 55.26 7.60 -20.11
C ALA A 369 54.94 8.65 -21.20
N PRO A 370 54.53 8.25 -22.41
CA PRO A 370 54.13 9.17 -23.47
C PRO A 370 52.93 10.03 -23.06
N LEU A 371 52.92 11.28 -23.52
CA LEU A 371 51.80 12.21 -23.34
C LEU A 371 50.77 12.11 -24.47
N ILE A 372 51.12 11.41 -25.55
CA ILE A 372 50.35 11.38 -26.80
C ILE A 372 50.02 9.94 -27.11
N TRP A 373 48.74 9.70 -27.40
CA TRP A 373 48.24 8.43 -27.91
C TRP A 373 48.03 8.47 -29.40
N GLU A 374 48.25 7.35 -30.05
CA GLU A 374 47.87 7.11 -31.43
C GLU A 374 47.17 5.77 -31.52
N THR A 375 45.91 5.78 -31.93
CA THR A 375 45.14 4.56 -32.05
C THR A 375 45.66 3.73 -33.23
N PRO A 376 46.01 2.44 -33.03
CA PRO A 376 46.35 1.53 -34.12
C PRO A 376 45.35 1.59 -35.27
N HIS A 377 45.83 1.87 -36.49
CA HIS A 377 45.01 2.10 -37.69
C HIS A 377 43.88 3.14 -37.55
N TYR A 378 43.92 3.99 -36.52
CA TYR A 378 42.87 4.94 -36.16
C TYR A 378 41.50 4.31 -35.86
N LEU A 379 41.46 3.02 -35.51
CA LEU A 379 40.22 2.26 -35.31
C LEU A 379 40.00 1.86 -33.84
N ALA A 380 38.93 2.40 -33.26
CA ALA A 380 38.52 2.21 -31.88
C ALA A 380 37.03 2.55 -31.70
N SER A 381 36.39 2.04 -30.66
CA SER A 381 35.02 2.40 -30.32
C SER A 381 34.90 3.80 -29.69
N ASP A 382 33.70 4.33 -29.55
CA ASP A 382 33.46 5.58 -28.81
C ASP A 382 33.94 5.46 -27.36
N LEU A 383 33.74 4.29 -26.75
CA LEU A 383 34.18 3.98 -25.39
C LEU A 383 35.71 4.04 -25.30
N ASP A 384 36.39 3.40 -26.24
CA ASP A 384 37.85 3.39 -26.32
C ASP A 384 38.40 4.83 -26.46
N ASN A 385 37.82 5.62 -27.37
CA ASN A 385 38.22 7.01 -27.61
C ASN A 385 38.04 7.88 -26.36
N GLN A 386 36.97 7.68 -25.58
CA GLN A 386 36.80 8.34 -24.27
C GLN A 386 37.88 7.93 -23.28
N VAL A 387 38.29 6.65 -23.26
CA VAL A 387 39.40 6.19 -22.41
C VAL A 387 40.72 6.82 -22.85
N PHE A 388 41.01 6.88 -24.14
CA PHE A 388 42.24 7.51 -24.66
C PHE A 388 42.29 8.99 -24.30
N ALA A 389 41.19 9.71 -24.46
CA ALA A 389 41.05 11.10 -24.05
C ALA A 389 41.32 11.27 -22.55
N ALA A 390 40.73 10.44 -21.69
CA ALA A 390 40.94 10.51 -20.25
C ALA A 390 42.38 10.15 -19.82
N ARG A 391 43.03 9.22 -20.53
CA ARG A 391 44.36 8.71 -20.17
C ARG A 391 45.51 9.58 -20.67
N PHE A 392 45.37 10.18 -21.86
CA PHE A 392 46.44 10.93 -22.51
C PHE A 392 46.10 12.41 -22.69
N GLY A 393 44.83 12.76 -22.87
CA GLY A 393 44.37 14.11 -23.19
C GLY A 393 44.71 14.57 -24.61
N VAL A 394 45.72 13.97 -25.25
CA VAL A 394 46.18 14.30 -26.61
C VAL A 394 46.24 13.02 -27.46
N VAL A 395 45.62 13.09 -28.63
CA VAL A 395 45.71 12.05 -29.66
C VAL A 395 46.38 12.61 -30.91
N TYR A 396 47.13 11.78 -31.63
CA TYR A 396 47.75 12.13 -32.90
C TYR A 396 47.27 11.18 -34.00
N GLN A 397 46.14 11.50 -34.64
CA GLN A 397 45.45 10.58 -35.54
C GLN A 397 44.49 11.26 -36.53
N ARG A 398 43.92 10.45 -37.43
CA ARG A 398 42.67 10.73 -38.16
C ARG A 398 41.46 10.24 -37.33
N PHE A 399 40.26 10.70 -37.66
CA PHE A 399 39.01 10.13 -37.15
C PHE A 399 38.19 9.62 -38.34
N ALA A 400 37.90 8.32 -38.34
CA ALA A 400 37.30 7.60 -39.48
C ALA A 400 38.09 7.84 -40.79
N ASP A 401 37.40 7.93 -41.93
CA ASP A 401 37.98 8.25 -43.23
C ASP A 401 38.25 9.77 -43.42
N SER A 402 38.07 10.58 -42.36
CA SER A 402 38.23 12.04 -42.37
C SER A 402 39.53 12.50 -41.70
N PHE A 403 40.01 13.70 -42.06
CA PHE A 403 41.17 14.34 -41.44
C PHE A 403 40.86 15.77 -41.04
N PHE A 404 41.68 16.37 -40.18
CA PHE A 404 41.59 17.80 -39.86
C PHE A 404 42.75 18.58 -40.46
N PRO A 405 42.51 19.78 -41.01
CA PRO A 405 43.60 20.60 -41.53
C PRO A 405 44.38 21.31 -40.42
N TYR A 406 43.86 21.36 -39.19
CA TYR A 406 44.46 22.08 -38.05
C TYR A 406 44.33 21.30 -36.73
N ILE A 407 44.88 21.84 -35.64
CA ILE A 407 44.72 21.27 -34.29
C ILE A 407 43.27 21.41 -33.83
N ILE A 408 42.64 20.31 -33.43
CA ILE A 408 41.39 20.37 -32.68
C ILE A 408 41.74 20.54 -31.21
N GLN A 409 41.36 21.66 -30.59
CA GLN A 409 41.70 21.90 -29.18
C GLN A 409 40.94 20.94 -28.26
N ARG A 410 39.70 20.62 -28.61
CA ARG A 410 38.85 19.65 -27.91
C ARG A 410 37.89 18.98 -28.91
N SER A 411 38.07 17.69 -29.14
CA SER A 411 37.17 16.86 -29.92
C SER A 411 35.87 16.55 -29.16
N SER A 412 34.94 15.91 -29.84
CA SER A 412 33.73 15.28 -29.31
C SER A 412 34.01 14.30 -28.16
N TYR A 413 35.18 13.65 -28.17
CA TYR A 413 35.66 12.78 -27.08
C TYR A 413 36.41 13.53 -25.98
N GLY A 414 36.61 14.85 -26.11
CA GLY A 414 37.33 15.68 -25.15
C GLY A 414 38.85 15.71 -25.33
N SER A 415 39.40 14.98 -26.30
CA SER A 415 40.84 14.98 -26.58
C SER A 415 41.27 16.18 -27.44
N ARG A 416 42.49 16.66 -27.22
CA ARG A 416 43.17 17.50 -28.19
C ARG A 416 43.70 16.63 -29.33
N VAL A 417 43.45 17.02 -30.57
CA VAL A 417 43.83 16.24 -31.76
C VAL A 417 44.96 16.94 -32.48
N ILE A 418 46.10 16.25 -32.58
CA ILE A 418 47.16 16.57 -33.53
C ILE A 418 46.78 15.88 -34.85
N PRO A 419 46.59 16.62 -35.95
CA PRO A 419 46.10 16.02 -37.18
C PRO A 419 47.20 15.19 -37.85
N GLU A 420 46.83 14.06 -38.43
CA GLU A 420 47.53 13.48 -39.58
C GLU A 420 46.63 13.69 -40.81
N ASN A 421 47.11 14.40 -41.82
CA ASN A 421 46.25 14.90 -42.90
C ASN A 421 46.86 14.86 -44.31
N LEU A 422 48.04 14.29 -44.51
CA LEU A 422 48.64 14.10 -45.83
C LEU A 422 48.80 12.63 -46.22
N GLY A 423 48.66 11.73 -45.26
CA GLY A 423 48.82 10.29 -45.36
C GLY A 423 50.27 9.90 -45.12
N TYR A 424 50.71 8.89 -45.86
CA TYR A 424 52.06 8.34 -45.74
C TYR A 424 52.71 8.12 -47.07
N ILE A 425 54.01 7.90 -47.02
CA ILE A 425 54.79 7.55 -48.20
C ILE A 425 54.63 6.06 -48.48
N GLN A 426 54.05 5.74 -49.63
CA GLN A 426 53.94 4.39 -50.15
C GLN A 426 54.52 4.36 -51.58
N PRO A 427 55.70 3.75 -51.79
CA PRO A 427 56.32 3.70 -53.11
C PRO A 427 55.36 3.17 -54.19
N GLY A 428 55.25 3.89 -55.29
CA GLY A 428 54.34 3.60 -56.41
C GLY A 428 52.88 4.00 -56.22
N VAL A 429 52.48 4.46 -55.03
CA VAL A 429 51.09 4.88 -54.72
C VAL A 429 51.06 6.35 -54.27
N SER A 430 51.78 6.67 -53.20
CA SER A 430 51.88 8.00 -52.60
C SER A 430 53.34 8.43 -52.46
N GLU A 431 53.95 8.75 -53.61
CA GLU A 431 55.32 9.28 -53.69
C GLU A 431 55.42 10.67 -53.01
N PRO A 432 56.62 11.11 -52.56
CA PRO A 432 56.81 12.43 -51.96
C PRO A 432 56.18 13.59 -52.73
N SER A 433 56.19 13.54 -54.07
CA SER A 433 55.59 14.59 -54.91
C SER A 433 54.09 14.77 -54.67
N LEU A 434 53.34 13.69 -54.43
CA LEU A 434 51.91 13.75 -54.18
C LEU A 434 51.63 14.39 -52.81
N LEU A 435 52.39 14.02 -51.77
CA LEU A 435 52.27 14.63 -50.44
C LEU A 435 52.59 16.13 -50.49
N ILE A 436 53.62 16.52 -51.25
CA ILE A 436 53.99 17.94 -51.44
C ILE A 436 52.92 18.71 -52.22
N GLU A 437 52.24 18.07 -53.17
CA GLU A 437 51.11 18.64 -53.91
C GLU A 437 49.91 18.89 -53.00
N ARG A 438 49.48 17.86 -52.25
CA ARG A 438 48.41 17.94 -51.25
C ARG A 438 48.68 18.99 -50.18
N ALA A 439 49.92 19.05 -49.68
CA ALA A 439 50.34 20.10 -48.77
C ALA A 439 50.24 21.50 -49.37
N GLY A 440 50.39 21.63 -50.69
CA GLY A 440 50.17 22.89 -51.41
C GLY A 440 48.71 23.34 -51.39
N GLY A 441 47.76 22.41 -51.58
CA GLY A 441 46.32 22.67 -51.43
C GLY A 441 45.96 23.13 -50.02
N ASN A 442 46.53 22.47 -49.02
CA ASN A 442 46.28 22.74 -47.60
C ASN A 442 46.76 24.13 -47.13
N LEU A 443 47.63 24.82 -47.89
CA LEU A 443 48.03 26.21 -47.59
C LEU A 443 46.85 27.19 -47.66
N VAL A 444 45.71 26.79 -48.21
CA VAL A 444 44.50 27.64 -48.20
C VAL A 444 43.91 27.81 -46.80
N VAL A 445 44.21 26.87 -45.88
CA VAL A 445 43.80 26.95 -44.48
C VAL A 445 44.86 27.74 -43.72
N ARG A 446 44.50 28.95 -43.29
CA ARG A 446 45.45 29.96 -42.78
C ARG A 446 46.38 29.46 -41.68
N ASP A 447 45.91 28.60 -40.78
CA ASP A 447 46.72 28.06 -39.69
C ASP A 447 46.93 26.52 -39.78
N GLY A 448 46.79 26.01 -41.01
CA GLY A 448 46.80 24.59 -41.34
C GLY A 448 48.14 23.88 -41.17
N PHE A 449 48.05 22.56 -41.00
CA PHE A 449 49.15 21.63 -40.79
C PHE A 449 49.39 20.74 -42.01
N ALA A 450 50.65 20.45 -42.32
CA ALA A 450 51.07 19.39 -43.23
C ALA A 450 51.67 18.24 -42.42
N SER A 451 50.87 17.22 -42.13
CA SER A 451 51.24 16.13 -41.22
C SER A 451 51.18 14.78 -41.93
N PHE A 452 52.30 14.05 -41.91
CA PHE A 452 52.45 12.77 -42.60
C PHE A 452 53.23 11.76 -41.74
N PHE A 453 53.12 10.48 -42.08
CA PHE A 453 53.93 9.42 -41.47
C PHE A 453 54.85 8.71 -42.46
N TYR A 454 55.90 8.10 -41.92
CA TYR A 454 56.97 7.43 -42.65
C TYR A 454 57.39 6.15 -41.93
N HIS A 455 57.36 5.03 -42.63
CA HIS A 455 57.83 3.75 -42.10
C HIS A 455 59.35 3.63 -42.27
N SER A 456 60.02 3.12 -41.23
CA SER A 456 61.48 3.20 -41.10
C SER A 456 62.26 2.33 -42.11
N GLU A 457 61.59 1.36 -42.73
CA GLU A 457 62.13 0.43 -43.70
C GLU A 457 62.23 0.98 -45.12
N LEU A 458 61.57 2.10 -45.39
CA LEU A 458 61.63 2.77 -46.68
C LEU A 458 63.01 3.41 -46.92
N ASP A 459 63.32 3.74 -48.18
CA ASP A 459 64.54 4.48 -48.48
C ASP A 459 64.47 5.89 -47.84
N LEU A 460 65.51 6.27 -47.10
CA LEU A 460 65.63 7.58 -46.45
C LEU A 460 65.56 8.74 -47.46
N ALA A 461 65.83 8.49 -48.74
CA ALA A 461 65.67 9.47 -49.82
C ALA A 461 64.23 9.99 -49.94
N TYR A 462 63.23 9.16 -49.66
CA TYR A 462 61.82 9.59 -49.71
C TYR A 462 61.51 10.60 -48.60
N LEU A 463 61.90 10.31 -47.36
CA LEU A 463 61.76 11.24 -46.25
C LEU A 463 62.51 12.56 -46.51
N ARG A 464 63.71 12.47 -47.12
CA ARG A 464 64.49 13.65 -47.52
C ARG A 464 63.73 14.53 -48.51
N ALA A 465 63.16 13.93 -49.55
CA ALA A 465 62.41 14.65 -50.58
C ALA A 465 61.16 15.34 -49.98
N THR A 466 60.38 14.63 -49.16
CA THR A 466 59.16 15.20 -48.54
C THR A 466 59.50 16.35 -47.61
N VAL A 467 60.46 16.18 -46.69
CA VAL A 467 60.86 17.26 -45.75
C VAL A 467 61.36 18.50 -46.49
N ALA A 468 62.22 18.33 -47.50
CA ALA A 468 62.71 19.43 -48.30
C ALA A 468 61.59 20.12 -49.09
N GLY A 469 60.65 19.35 -49.64
CA GLY A 469 59.50 19.85 -50.38
C GLY A 469 58.53 20.66 -49.52
N LEU A 470 58.20 20.18 -48.32
CA LEU A 470 57.32 20.90 -47.39
C LEU A 470 57.96 22.21 -46.91
N LYS A 471 59.26 22.21 -46.57
CA LYS A 471 59.99 23.45 -46.26
C LYS A 471 59.98 24.42 -47.44
N ALA A 472 60.16 23.93 -48.67
CA ALA A 472 60.13 24.78 -49.86
C ALA A 472 58.74 25.38 -50.15
N LYS A 473 57.66 24.75 -49.68
CA LYS A 473 56.29 25.29 -49.71
C LYS A 473 56.03 26.34 -48.62
N GLY A 474 56.95 26.52 -47.66
CA GLY A 474 56.84 27.50 -46.59
C GLY A 474 56.43 26.93 -45.23
N TYR A 475 56.26 25.61 -45.11
CA TYR A 475 55.89 24.98 -43.83
C TYR A 475 57.03 25.01 -42.82
N THR A 476 56.68 25.30 -41.57
CA THR A 476 57.59 25.21 -40.42
C THR A 476 57.36 23.91 -39.65
N PHE A 477 58.36 23.06 -39.55
CA PHE A 477 58.25 21.82 -38.77
C PHE A 477 58.20 22.09 -37.27
N VAL A 478 57.22 21.49 -36.58
CA VAL A 478 57.01 21.60 -35.13
C VAL A 478 57.01 20.22 -34.48
N GLY A 479 57.23 20.14 -33.17
CA GLY A 479 57.25 18.87 -32.44
C GLY A 479 55.92 18.54 -31.81
N ALA A 480 55.41 17.32 -31.99
CA ALA A 480 54.17 16.89 -31.36
C ALA A 480 54.20 17.03 -29.82
N GLY A 481 55.36 16.78 -29.19
CA GLY A 481 55.54 16.99 -27.75
C GLY A 481 55.36 18.45 -27.31
N SER A 482 55.72 19.42 -28.14
CA SER A 482 55.49 20.85 -27.85
C SER A 482 54.02 21.24 -27.99
N LEU A 483 53.31 20.61 -28.92
CA LEU A 483 51.87 20.81 -29.09
C LEU A 483 51.06 20.15 -27.97
N ALA A 484 51.55 19.01 -27.46
CA ALA A 484 50.95 18.31 -26.32
C ALA A 484 51.23 19.02 -24.98
N ALA A 485 52.37 19.69 -24.83
CA ALA A 485 52.73 20.44 -23.62
C ALA A 485 52.13 21.86 -23.55
N ALA A 486 51.49 22.33 -24.62
CA ALA A 486 50.89 23.66 -24.72
C ALA A 486 49.49 23.70 -24.07
N GLU A 487 49.47 23.54 -22.75
CA GLU A 487 48.51 23.96 -21.71
C GLU A 487 48.78 23.03 -20.51
N PRO A 488 48.99 23.53 -19.27
CA PRO A 488 49.09 22.62 -18.13
C PRO A 488 47.77 21.87 -18.00
N ARG A 489 47.80 20.56 -18.23
CA ARG A 489 46.70 19.66 -17.86
C ARG A 489 46.23 20.05 -16.47
N ASP A 490 44.93 20.29 -16.32
CA ASP A 490 44.37 20.45 -14.99
C ASP A 490 44.62 19.15 -14.21
N VAL A 491 45.38 19.25 -13.13
CA VAL A 491 45.72 18.15 -12.23
C VAL A 491 45.09 18.36 -10.85
N THR A 492 44.21 19.34 -10.73
CA THR A 492 43.58 19.73 -9.47
C THR A 492 42.21 19.09 -9.40
N PRO A 493 41.97 18.06 -8.57
CA PRO A 493 40.64 17.51 -8.41
C PRO A 493 39.64 18.57 -7.94
N PRO A 494 38.36 18.43 -8.32
CA PRO A 494 37.29 19.31 -7.84
C PRO A 494 37.29 19.47 -6.32
N ALA A 495 36.88 20.65 -5.84
CA ALA A 495 36.63 20.90 -4.43
C ALA A 495 35.15 20.66 -4.10
N ILE A 496 34.87 19.82 -3.09
CA ILE A 496 33.52 19.71 -2.51
C ILE A 496 33.30 20.89 -1.58
N GLY A 497 32.20 21.62 -1.79
CA GLY A 497 31.77 22.75 -0.95
C GLY A 497 30.95 22.29 0.24
N SER A 498 29.70 21.87 0.00
CA SER A 498 28.76 21.43 1.03
C SER A 498 28.09 20.12 0.63
N VAL A 499 27.83 19.25 1.61
CA VAL A 499 27.00 18.04 1.48
C VAL A 499 25.81 18.17 2.43
N SER A 500 24.60 18.04 1.90
CA SER A 500 23.32 18.14 2.61
C SER A 500 22.43 16.96 2.22
N PRO A 501 21.56 16.43 3.12
CA PRO A 501 21.35 16.86 4.50
C PRO A 501 22.56 16.54 5.38
N ALA A 502 22.69 17.29 6.47
CA ALA A 502 23.65 17.03 7.54
C ALA A 502 22.92 17.12 8.90
N GLY A 503 23.40 16.37 9.89
CA GLY A 503 22.75 16.32 11.21
C GLY A 503 21.50 15.44 11.19
N VAL A 504 20.45 15.86 11.91
CA VAL A 504 19.21 15.08 12.06
C VAL A 504 18.08 15.71 11.25
N ILE A 505 17.39 14.89 10.45
CA ILE A 505 16.12 15.26 9.78
C ILE A 505 14.98 14.40 10.34
N TYR A 506 13.75 14.91 10.28
CA TYR A 506 12.55 14.21 10.78
C TYR A 506 11.53 14.01 9.65
N ALA A 507 12.01 13.53 8.50
CA ALA A 507 11.22 13.31 7.30
C ALA A 507 11.72 12.06 6.56
N ASP A 508 10.78 11.32 5.95
CA ASP A 508 11.05 10.12 5.14
C ASP A 508 11.49 10.46 3.71
N ALA A 509 11.59 11.75 3.42
CA ALA A 509 12.08 12.29 2.17
C ALA A 509 13.06 13.43 2.44
N ALA A 510 14.08 13.51 1.58
CA ALA A 510 15.06 14.58 1.61
C ALA A 510 15.53 14.88 0.18
N THR A 511 16.29 15.96 0.01
CA THR A 511 17.06 16.19 -1.21
C THR A 511 18.52 16.13 -0.82
N VAL A 512 19.26 15.15 -1.36
CA VAL A 512 20.71 15.09 -1.24
C VAL A 512 21.29 16.13 -2.18
N GLU A 513 21.93 17.14 -1.63
CA GLU A 513 22.54 18.22 -2.38
C GLU A 513 24.04 18.28 -2.09
N VAL A 514 24.84 18.24 -3.15
CA VAL A 514 26.29 18.39 -3.07
C VAL A 514 26.69 19.57 -3.93
N THR A 515 27.33 20.57 -3.33
CA THR A 515 27.94 21.67 -4.07
C THR A 515 29.42 21.40 -4.29
N TYR A 516 29.92 21.81 -5.43
CA TYR A 516 31.31 21.63 -5.81
C TYR A 516 31.76 22.79 -6.69
N SER A 517 33.07 22.96 -6.77
CA SER A 517 33.71 23.96 -7.61
C SER A 517 34.99 23.39 -8.17
N ASP A 518 35.30 23.75 -9.40
CA ASP A 518 36.59 23.46 -10.01
C ASP A 518 37.30 24.76 -10.40
N ALA A 519 38.62 24.80 -10.21
CA ALA A 519 39.44 26.00 -10.43
C ALA A 519 40.18 25.97 -11.76
N GLY A 520 40.17 24.86 -12.49
CA GLY A 520 40.78 24.73 -13.80
C GLY A 520 39.71 24.54 -14.88
N ASP A 521 39.59 23.34 -15.44
CA ASP A 521 38.84 23.11 -16.67
C ASP A 521 37.34 22.83 -16.49
N GLY A 522 36.84 22.88 -15.25
CA GLY A 522 35.43 22.77 -14.93
C GLY A 522 34.97 21.33 -14.69
N ILE A 523 33.72 21.16 -14.26
CA ILE A 523 33.17 19.85 -13.89
C ILE A 523 32.72 19.07 -15.12
N ASP A 524 33.10 17.80 -15.21
CA ASP A 524 32.46 16.87 -16.13
C ASP A 524 31.13 16.41 -15.52
N MET A 525 30.02 16.87 -16.09
CA MET A 525 28.69 16.65 -15.53
C MET A 525 28.15 15.23 -15.77
N ILE A 526 28.70 14.48 -16.74
CA ILE A 526 28.17 13.17 -17.13
C ILE A 526 28.53 12.08 -16.10
N PRO A 527 29.76 12.00 -15.56
CA PRO A 527 30.13 10.99 -14.58
C PRO A 527 29.96 11.44 -13.12
N VAL A 528 29.34 12.60 -12.84
CA VAL A 528 28.96 12.95 -11.45
C VAL A 528 27.98 11.91 -10.92
N SER A 529 28.37 11.23 -9.86
CA SER A 529 27.53 10.23 -9.19
C SER A 529 27.39 10.56 -7.72
N VAL A 530 26.19 10.37 -7.19
CA VAL A 530 25.89 10.48 -5.75
C VAL A 530 25.35 9.14 -5.30
N THR A 531 25.86 8.64 -4.17
CA THR A 531 25.36 7.44 -3.53
C THR A 531 24.73 7.75 -2.19
N LEU A 532 23.67 7.00 -1.86
CA LEU A 532 23.08 6.93 -0.53
C LEU A 532 23.25 5.49 -0.03
N ASP A 533 23.92 5.32 1.10
CA ASP A 533 24.21 3.99 1.70
C ASP A 533 24.89 3.02 0.73
N GLY A 534 25.75 3.57 -0.14
CA GLY A 534 26.50 2.82 -1.14
C GLY A 534 25.75 2.55 -2.45
N ALA A 535 24.45 2.86 -2.54
CA ALA A 535 23.66 2.71 -3.77
C ALA A 535 23.62 4.02 -4.57
N VAL A 536 23.84 3.94 -5.90
CA VAL A 536 23.80 5.10 -6.80
C VAL A 536 22.37 5.64 -6.95
N LEU A 537 22.20 6.95 -6.86
CA LEU A 537 20.93 7.64 -7.04
C LEU A 537 20.67 7.95 -8.52
N ALA A 538 19.51 7.56 -9.05
CA ALA A 538 19.20 7.65 -10.48
C ALA A 538 18.51 8.97 -10.91
N ASN A 539 17.88 9.71 -9.98
CA ASN A 539 17.04 10.87 -10.28
C ASN A 539 17.73 12.21 -9.95
N CYS A 540 19.04 12.29 -10.16
CA CYS A 540 19.82 13.48 -9.83
C CYS A 540 19.75 14.53 -10.94
N SER A 541 19.59 15.81 -10.56
CA SER A 541 19.83 16.95 -11.43
C SER A 541 21.26 17.43 -11.22
N VAL A 542 22.14 17.13 -12.17
CA VAL A 542 23.55 17.53 -12.17
C VAL A 542 23.71 18.85 -12.90
N GLY A 543 24.40 19.80 -12.28
CA GLY A 543 24.79 21.07 -12.89
C GLY A 543 26.26 21.39 -12.66
N PRO A 544 26.78 22.51 -13.19
CA PRO A 544 28.21 22.82 -13.19
C PRO A 544 28.80 23.12 -11.80
N ALA A 545 27.98 23.39 -10.78
CA ALA A 545 28.43 23.70 -9.42
C ALA A 545 27.67 22.96 -8.32
N ARG A 546 26.67 22.15 -8.69
CA ARG A 546 25.84 21.41 -7.74
C ARG A 546 25.19 20.20 -8.39
N VAL A 547 24.98 19.16 -7.60
CA VAL A 547 24.07 18.05 -7.90
C VAL A 547 22.99 17.98 -6.83
N SER A 548 21.75 17.74 -7.26
CA SER A 548 20.57 17.64 -6.40
C SER A 548 19.81 16.37 -6.70
N CYS A 549 19.71 15.47 -5.73
CA CYS A 549 19.06 14.16 -5.84
C CYS A 549 17.90 14.05 -4.82
N PRO A 550 16.63 14.17 -5.24
CA PRO A 550 15.50 13.88 -4.37
C PRO A 550 15.47 12.38 -4.01
N VAL A 551 15.29 12.10 -2.72
CA VAL A 551 15.18 10.74 -2.16
C VAL A 551 13.93 10.66 -1.30
N THR A 552 13.25 9.52 -1.37
CA THR A 552 12.03 9.22 -0.60
C THR A 552 12.11 7.81 -0.02
N GLY A 553 11.28 7.51 0.99
CA GLY A 553 11.28 6.20 1.64
C GLY A 553 12.49 5.96 2.54
N LEU A 554 13.07 7.02 3.12
CA LEU A 554 14.17 6.91 4.07
C LEU A 554 13.70 6.23 5.36
N SER A 555 14.49 5.31 5.88
CA SER A 555 14.25 4.64 7.17
C SER A 555 14.81 5.46 8.33
N ALA A 556 14.31 5.30 9.55
CA ALA A 556 14.96 5.89 10.71
C ALA A 556 16.37 5.30 10.92
N GLY A 557 17.32 6.14 11.31
CA GLY A 557 18.72 5.75 11.52
C GLY A 557 19.73 6.57 10.71
N GLY A 558 20.98 6.12 10.74
CA GLY A 558 22.10 6.80 10.07
C GLY A 558 22.16 6.47 8.58
N HIS A 559 22.31 7.50 7.75
CA HIS A 559 22.49 7.40 6.32
C HIS A 559 23.82 8.05 5.90
N SER A 560 24.51 7.40 4.97
CA SER A 560 25.80 7.84 4.43
C SER A 560 25.64 8.37 3.00
N ILE A 561 26.22 9.54 2.73
CA ILE A 561 26.25 10.15 1.40
C ILE A 561 27.67 9.99 0.84
N GLY A 562 27.77 9.36 -0.32
CA GLY A 562 29.01 9.15 -1.05
C GLY A 562 28.87 9.51 -2.53
N GLY A 563 29.82 9.05 -3.33
CA GLY A 563 29.86 9.28 -4.77
C GLY A 563 31.13 10.00 -5.23
N LEU A 564 31.14 10.41 -6.49
CA LEU A 564 32.31 10.95 -7.18
C LEU A 564 31.92 12.19 -7.99
N VAL A 565 32.79 13.21 -7.95
CA VAL A 565 32.72 14.40 -8.79
C VAL A 565 34.01 14.47 -9.62
N PRO A 566 33.95 14.17 -10.93
CA PRO A 566 35.07 14.36 -11.86
C PRO A 566 35.10 15.79 -12.44
N ASP A 567 36.29 16.30 -12.74
CA ASP A 567 36.48 17.44 -13.66
C ASP A 567 36.62 16.97 -15.12
N ASN A 568 36.69 17.93 -16.06
CA ASN A 568 36.87 17.66 -17.48
C ASN A 568 38.26 17.07 -17.81
N ALA A 569 39.24 17.21 -16.92
CA ALA A 569 40.59 16.64 -17.05
C ALA A 569 40.70 15.21 -16.47
N GLY A 570 39.60 14.67 -15.93
CA GLY A 570 39.49 13.33 -15.36
C GLY A 570 40.01 13.21 -13.93
N ASN A 571 40.32 14.30 -13.24
CA ASN A 571 40.61 14.25 -11.81
C ASN A 571 39.30 14.06 -11.03
N VAL A 572 39.32 13.16 -10.05
CA VAL A 572 38.12 12.77 -9.32
C VAL A 572 38.21 13.16 -7.86
N ARG A 573 37.13 13.76 -7.34
CA ARG A 573 36.94 13.98 -5.91
C ARG A 573 35.83 13.10 -5.35
N ALA A 574 36.13 12.41 -4.26
CA ALA A 574 35.12 11.67 -3.52
C ALA A 574 34.22 12.61 -2.70
N ILE A 575 32.92 12.33 -2.74
CA ILE A 575 31.90 12.94 -1.88
C ILE A 575 31.93 12.20 -0.54
N SER A 576 31.86 12.94 0.57
CA SER A 576 31.70 12.35 1.90
C SER A 576 30.78 13.22 2.74
N GLY A 577 29.69 12.62 3.22
CA GLY A 577 28.76 13.23 4.15
C GLY A 577 27.82 12.19 4.75
N GLY A 578 26.86 12.65 5.53
CA GLY A 578 25.88 11.78 6.14
C GLY A 578 24.93 12.56 7.04
N PHE A 579 23.78 11.94 7.31
CA PHE A 579 22.75 12.48 8.17
C PHE A 579 22.06 11.34 8.92
N THR A 580 21.21 11.69 9.88
CA THR A 580 20.38 10.76 10.61
C THR A 580 18.92 11.12 10.36
N VAL A 581 18.11 10.15 9.98
CA VAL A 581 16.66 10.29 10.04
C VAL A 581 16.26 9.98 11.46
N GLY A 582 15.91 11.03 12.19
CA GLY A 582 15.42 10.96 13.56
C GLY A 582 13.97 10.53 13.59
N ASP A 583 13.63 9.79 14.63
CA ASP A 583 12.27 9.44 15.01
C ASP A 583 11.78 10.44 16.08
N ASN A 584 10.73 11.18 15.75
CA ASN A 584 10.03 12.07 16.66
C ASN A 584 8.54 11.71 16.81
N THR A 585 8.16 10.50 16.39
CA THR A 585 6.76 10.07 16.40
C THR A 585 6.54 9.22 17.63
N PRO A 586 5.76 9.68 18.63
CA PRO A 586 5.44 8.85 19.77
C PRO A 586 4.73 7.56 19.34
N PRO A 587 5.00 6.44 20.03
CA PRO A 587 4.28 5.21 19.77
C PRO A 587 2.78 5.40 20.03
N GLN A 588 1.92 4.58 19.43
CA GLN A 588 0.50 4.56 19.71
C GLN A 588 0.20 3.49 20.75
N VAL A 589 -0.59 3.83 21.77
CA VAL A 589 -1.00 2.89 22.83
C VAL A 589 -2.52 2.88 22.93
N SER A 590 -3.11 1.71 23.05
CA SER A 590 -4.55 1.53 23.25
C SER A 590 -4.81 0.61 24.44
N TYR A 591 -5.60 1.08 25.39
CA TYR A 591 -6.00 0.26 26.53
C TYR A 591 -6.95 -0.85 26.05
N ALA A 592 -6.60 -2.12 26.30
CA ALA A 592 -7.36 -3.28 25.83
C ALA A 592 -8.13 -3.99 26.96
N GLY A 593 -7.73 -3.80 28.22
CA GLY A 593 -8.45 -4.33 29.36
C GLY A 593 -7.59 -4.46 30.61
N PRO A 594 -8.17 -4.88 31.73
CA PRO A 594 -9.58 -5.21 31.89
C PRO A 594 -10.46 -3.96 31.96
N GLY A 595 -11.74 -4.11 31.65
CA GLY A 595 -12.78 -3.13 31.97
C GLY A 595 -13.86 -3.76 32.83
N GLY A 596 -14.71 -2.94 33.47
CA GLY A 596 -15.78 -3.43 34.34
C GLY A 596 -15.30 -3.90 35.71
N ASP A 597 -16.10 -4.74 36.36
CA ASP A 597 -15.89 -5.21 37.73
C ASP A 597 -15.24 -6.61 37.72
N LEU A 598 -14.20 -6.82 38.51
CA LEU A 598 -13.38 -8.04 38.51
C LEU A 598 -13.46 -8.77 39.85
N GLY A 599 -13.83 -10.05 39.81
CA GLY A 599 -13.93 -10.96 40.97
C GLY A 599 -12.61 -11.38 41.64
N SER A 600 -11.49 -10.73 41.31
CA SER A 600 -10.15 -11.15 41.71
C SER A 600 -9.20 -9.96 41.86
N GLY A 601 -8.46 -9.92 42.97
CA GLY A 601 -7.36 -8.98 43.19
C GLY A 601 -6.06 -9.31 42.41
N SER A 602 -6.05 -10.42 41.67
CA SER A 602 -5.03 -10.72 40.66
C SER A 602 -5.54 -10.30 39.29
N VAL A 603 -4.95 -9.24 38.74
CA VAL A 603 -5.41 -8.54 37.55
C VAL A 603 -4.29 -8.50 36.51
N THR A 604 -4.60 -8.84 35.26
CA THR A 604 -3.69 -8.62 34.13
C THR A 604 -4.23 -7.49 33.29
N ILE A 605 -3.52 -6.36 33.27
CA ILE A 605 -3.83 -5.22 32.41
C ILE A 605 -3.17 -5.44 31.06
N THR A 606 -3.95 -5.33 29.99
CA THR A 606 -3.48 -5.46 28.62
C THR A 606 -3.66 -4.15 27.86
N ALA A 607 -2.65 -3.80 27.06
CA ALA A 607 -2.73 -2.69 26.12
C ALA A 607 -2.14 -3.11 24.78
N GLY A 608 -2.71 -2.64 23.67
CA GLY A 608 -2.10 -2.71 22.36
C GLY A 608 -1.09 -1.58 22.19
N TYR A 609 -0.01 -1.83 21.46
CA TYR A 609 0.89 -0.78 21.00
C TYR A 609 1.29 -0.95 19.55
N SER A 610 1.55 0.15 18.87
CA SER A 610 2.19 0.18 17.55
C SER A 610 3.13 1.37 17.45
N ASP A 611 4.08 1.31 16.52
CA ASP A 611 5.08 2.36 16.33
C ASP A 611 5.04 2.86 14.88
N PRO A 612 4.02 3.65 14.52
CA PRO A 612 3.80 4.07 13.14
C PRO A 612 4.75 5.21 12.74
N GLY A 613 5.10 5.27 11.45
CA GLY A 613 5.92 6.35 10.89
C GLY A 613 7.40 5.97 10.81
N LEU A 614 8.27 6.98 10.92
CA LEU A 614 9.72 6.79 11.01
C LEU A 614 10.07 6.27 12.40
N SER A 615 10.27 4.95 12.52
CA SER A 615 10.41 4.28 13.82
C SER A 615 11.80 3.70 14.01
N LEU A 616 12.44 3.98 15.16
CA LEU A 616 13.62 3.24 15.64
C LEU A 616 13.24 1.97 16.44
N GLY A 617 11.96 1.61 16.43
CA GLY A 617 11.36 0.51 17.16
C GLY A 617 11.08 0.86 18.62
N ILE A 618 10.42 -0.08 19.30
CA ILE A 618 9.95 0.09 20.68
C ILE A 618 11.02 -0.33 21.70
N ASP A 619 11.21 0.49 22.74
CA ASP A 619 11.91 0.06 23.95
C ASP A 619 10.95 -0.79 24.80
N ALA A 620 10.96 -2.11 24.60
CA ALA A 620 10.07 -3.01 25.35
C ALA A 620 10.31 -2.96 26.87
N GLY A 621 11.52 -2.61 27.32
CA GLY A 621 11.85 -2.45 28.75
C GLY A 621 11.21 -1.20 29.37
N SER A 622 10.68 -0.31 28.53
CA SER A 622 9.93 0.86 28.94
C SER A 622 8.44 0.58 29.20
N ALA A 623 7.95 -0.65 29.15
CA ALA A 623 6.52 -0.86 29.45
C ALA A 623 6.23 -0.72 30.96
N ARG A 624 5.37 0.23 31.34
CA ARG A 624 4.99 0.49 32.75
C ARG A 624 3.48 0.73 32.88
N VAL A 625 2.90 0.36 34.03
CA VAL A 625 1.54 0.75 34.42
C VAL A 625 1.53 1.49 35.76
N ARG A 626 0.69 2.52 35.88
CA ARG A 626 0.41 3.22 37.13
C ARG A 626 -1.05 3.04 37.49
N LEU A 627 -1.33 2.73 38.75
CA LEU A 627 -2.69 2.70 39.28
C LEU A 627 -2.92 3.94 40.12
N ASN A 628 -4.02 4.66 39.84
CA ASN A 628 -4.46 5.82 40.61
C ASN A 628 -3.36 6.91 40.77
N GLY A 629 -2.47 7.04 39.78
CA GLY A 629 -1.34 7.98 39.81
C GLY A 629 -0.19 7.59 40.74
N GLY A 630 -0.19 6.37 41.30
CA GLY A 630 0.85 5.86 42.20
C GLY A 630 2.17 5.48 41.50
N ASP A 631 2.92 4.58 42.14
CA ASP A 631 4.19 4.07 41.61
C ASP A 631 3.99 3.26 40.33
N ALA A 632 4.99 3.30 39.46
CA ALA A 632 4.99 2.53 38.22
C ALA A 632 5.38 1.08 38.47
N HIS A 633 4.58 0.16 37.93
CA HIS A 633 4.86 -1.27 37.90
C HIS A 633 5.37 -1.66 36.52
N ALA A 634 6.41 -2.50 36.48
CA ALA A 634 6.94 -3.01 35.22
C ALA A 634 5.91 -3.93 34.53
N CYS A 635 5.88 -3.88 33.20
CA CYS A 635 5.05 -4.72 32.36
C CYS A 635 5.93 -5.47 31.34
N ASP A 636 5.40 -6.56 30.81
CA ASP A 636 6.02 -7.27 29.68
C ASP A 636 5.44 -6.69 28.38
N ALA A 637 6.29 -6.30 27.42
CA ALA A 637 5.83 -5.87 26.09
C ALA A 637 6.42 -6.76 25.01
N ALA A 638 5.56 -7.39 24.21
CA ALA A 638 5.95 -8.23 23.10
C ALA A 638 4.84 -8.31 22.04
N ALA A 639 5.22 -8.44 20.77
CA ALA A 639 4.31 -8.69 19.65
C ALA A 639 3.12 -7.71 19.56
N GLY A 640 3.33 -6.43 19.89
CA GLY A 640 2.28 -5.39 19.84
C GLY A 640 1.33 -5.39 21.04
N VAL A 641 1.62 -6.17 22.08
CA VAL A 641 0.82 -6.24 23.32
C VAL A 641 1.70 -5.96 24.54
N ILE A 642 1.18 -5.14 25.45
CA ILE A 642 1.71 -4.91 26.79
C ILE A 642 0.85 -5.73 27.76
N GLU A 643 1.47 -6.53 28.61
CA GLU A 643 0.83 -7.26 29.71
C GLU A 643 1.45 -6.86 31.05
N CYS A 644 0.63 -6.30 31.93
CA CYS A 644 1.03 -5.93 33.29
C CYS A 644 0.31 -6.85 34.29
N ARG A 645 1.06 -7.74 34.95
CA ARG A 645 0.51 -8.68 35.93
C ARG A 645 0.59 -8.08 37.34
N LEU A 646 -0.56 -7.86 37.95
CA LEU A 646 -0.72 -7.27 39.27
C LEU A 646 -1.40 -8.28 40.19
N ALA A 647 -1.00 -8.32 41.46
CA ALA A 647 -1.56 -9.22 42.46
C ALA A 647 -1.77 -8.51 43.78
N GLY A 648 -2.79 -8.93 44.53
CA GLY A 648 -3.10 -8.38 45.85
C GLY A 648 -3.77 -7.00 45.82
N LEU A 649 -4.46 -6.66 44.72
CA LEU A 649 -5.31 -5.47 44.68
C LEU A 649 -6.50 -5.65 45.62
N ALA A 650 -6.76 -4.65 46.46
CA ALA A 650 -7.92 -4.61 47.34
C ALA A 650 -9.19 -4.20 46.56
N ASP A 651 -10.36 -4.50 47.13
CA ASP A 651 -11.64 -4.06 46.57
C ASP A 651 -11.69 -2.53 46.40
N GLY A 652 -12.15 -2.06 45.25
CA GLY A 652 -12.20 -0.63 44.90
C GLY A 652 -12.02 -0.35 43.41
N SER A 653 -12.18 0.92 43.03
CA SER A 653 -11.98 1.38 41.66
C SER A 653 -10.53 1.77 41.38
N TYR A 654 -10.03 1.40 40.21
CA TYR A 654 -8.67 1.68 39.75
C TYR A 654 -8.70 2.38 38.39
N ALA A 655 -8.05 3.54 38.32
CA ALA A 655 -7.65 4.17 37.07
C ALA A 655 -6.25 3.68 36.70
N ALA A 656 -6.13 2.98 35.58
CA ALA A 656 -4.87 2.48 35.06
C ALA A 656 -4.34 3.40 33.95
N GLU A 657 -3.07 3.75 34.02
CA GLU A 657 -2.32 4.43 32.96
C GLU A 657 -1.19 3.52 32.52
N VAL A 658 -1.28 2.97 31.31
CA VAL A 658 -0.24 2.13 30.70
C VAL A 658 0.58 3.01 29.77
N ALA A 659 1.91 3.03 29.96
CA ALA A 659 2.82 3.84 29.18
C ALA A 659 3.96 3.00 28.61
N ILE A 660 4.40 3.35 27.40
CA ILE A 660 5.56 2.77 26.73
C ILE A 660 6.29 3.88 25.95
N SER A 661 7.54 3.61 25.61
CA SER A 661 8.42 4.52 24.89
C SER A 661 9.06 3.79 23.72
N ASP A 662 9.35 4.53 22.66
CA ASP A 662 10.20 4.01 21.58
C ASP A 662 11.69 4.12 21.95
N ASN A 663 12.55 3.59 21.09
CA ASN A 663 14.00 3.66 21.23
C ASN A 663 14.57 5.07 20.97
N ALA A 664 13.77 5.98 20.42
CA ALA A 664 14.11 7.40 20.25
C ALA A 664 13.82 8.23 21.51
N GLY A 665 13.10 7.66 22.47
CA GLY A 665 12.70 8.29 23.72
C GLY A 665 11.37 9.05 23.64
N ASN A 666 10.58 8.90 22.57
CA ASN A 666 9.23 9.45 22.56
C ASN A 666 8.32 8.59 23.43
N HIS A 667 7.36 9.22 24.10
CA HIS A 667 6.53 8.59 25.13
C HIS A 667 5.05 8.66 24.76
N ALA A 668 4.32 7.57 24.99
CA ALA A 668 2.87 7.56 24.89
C ALA A 668 2.23 6.72 26.00
N SER A 669 0.98 7.04 26.29
CA SER A 669 0.20 6.40 27.35
C SER A 669 -1.25 6.25 26.95
N ALA A 670 -1.89 5.19 27.43
CA ALA A 670 -3.34 4.99 27.36
C ALA A 670 -3.91 4.77 28.76
N THR A 671 -5.09 5.33 28.99
CA THR A 671 -5.79 5.20 30.27
C THR A 671 -7.01 4.31 30.14
N GLY A 672 -7.26 3.49 31.15
CA GLY A 672 -8.47 2.71 31.31
C GLY A 672 -8.90 2.65 32.77
N SER A 673 -10.06 2.06 33.02
CA SER A 673 -10.57 1.90 34.38
C SER A 673 -11.22 0.54 34.58
N PHE A 674 -11.00 -0.04 35.75
CA PHE A 674 -11.65 -1.26 36.21
C PHE A 674 -11.95 -1.12 37.71
N SER A 675 -12.80 -2.01 38.24
CA SER A 675 -12.93 -2.18 39.68
C SER A 675 -12.54 -3.61 40.06
N VAL A 676 -12.01 -3.76 41.26
CA VAL A 676 -11.86 -5.06 41.91
C VAL A 676 -12.97 -5.15 42.95
N ASP A 677 -13.71 -6.23 42.92
CA ASP A 677 -14.70 -6.57 43.93
C ASP A 677 -14.59 -8.08 44.14
N THR A 678 -14.06 -8.50 45.27
CA THR A 678 -13.88 -9.92 45.61
C THR A 678 -14.96 -10.41 46.59
N THR A 679 -15.93 -9.55 46.91
CA THR A 679 -16.93 -9.81 47.93
C THR A 679 -18.18 -10.44 47.32
N ALA A 680 -18.44 -11.70 47.63
CA ALA A 680 -19.64 -12.38 47.12
C ALA A 680 -20.96 -11.84 47.72
N PRO A 681 -22.06 -11.81 46.94
CA PRO A 681 -23.39 -11.48 47.44
C PRO A 681 -23.81 -12.36 48.63
N VAL A 682 -24.53 -11.78 49.59
CA VAL A 682 -25.11 -12.57 50.69
C VAL A 682 -26.55 -12.96 50.34
N VAL A 683 -26.78 -14.26 50.14
CA VAL A 683 -28.12 -14.82 49.87
C VAL A 683 -28.65 -15.49 51.13
N SER A 684 -29.86 -15.15 51.55
CA SER A 684 -30.44 -15.58 52.82
C SER A 684 -31.96 -15.78 52.75
N GLY A 685 -32.50 -16.49 53.74
CA GLY A 685 -33.93 -16.75 53.87
C GLY A 685 -34.60 -17.41 52.64
N PRO A 686 -34.02 -18.48 52.07
CA PRO A 686 -34.67 -19.19 50.98
C PRO A 686 -36.00 -19.80 51.45
N LEU A 687 -37.08 -19.55 50.71
CA LEU A 687 -38.43 -20.04 50.90
C LEU A 687 -38.94 -20.63 49.57
N PRO A 688 -39.95 -21.51 49.56
CA PRO A 688 -40.65 -22.06 50.72
C PRO A 688 -39.72 -22.94 51.57
N ALA A 689 -40.05 -23.03 52.85
CA ALA A 689 -39.51 -24.00 53.77
C ALA A 689 -40.68 -24.78 54.37
N GLY A 690 -40.56 -26.10 54.49
CA GLY A 690 -41.68 -26.97 54.87
C GLY A 690 -42.59 -27.32 53.69
N TRP A 691 -43.89 -27.34 53.91
CA TRP A 691 -44.85 -27.86 52.92
C TRP A 691 -45.41 -26.81 51.99
N VAL A 692 -45.64 -27.19 50.72
CA VAL A 692 -46.41 -26.40 49.75
C VAL A 692 -47.49 -27.24 49.08
N VAL A 693 -48.65 -26.61 48.88
CA VAL A 693 -49.85 -27.24 48.29
C VAL A 693 -49.96 -27.02 46.77
N THR A 694 -48.82 -26.83 46.10
CA THR A 694 -48.75 -26.62 44.64
C THR A 694 -47.53 -27.28 44.04
N THR A 695 -47.67 -27.82 42.83
CA THR A 695 -46.55 -28.36 42.02
C THR A 695 -45.78 -27.28 41.27
N GLN A 696 -46.20 -26.01 41.42
CA GLN A 696 -45.56 -24.84 40.81
C GLN A 696 -45.29 -23.73 41.84
N PRO A 697 -44.49 -23.98 42.91
CA PRO A 697 -44.17 -22.95 43.88
C PRO A 697 -43.20 -21.92 43.28
N VAL A 698 -43.26 -20.69 43.77
CA VAL A 698 -42.21 -19.70 43.52
C VAL A 698 -41.23 -19.76 44.67
N ILE A 699 -40.00 -20.14 44.38
CA ILE A 699 -38.91 -20.18 45.36
C ILE A 699 -38.36 -18.76 45.46
N THR A 700 -38.32 -18.20 46.66
CA THR A 700 -37.83 -16.84 46.91
C THR A 700 -36.63 -16.84 47.86
N ALA A 701 -35.77 -15.84 47.74
CA ALA A 701 -34.71 -15.58 48.71
C ALA A 701 -34.48 -14.07 48.83
N ARG A 702 -33.79 -13.65 49.88
CA ARG A 702 -33.30 -12.28 50.03
C ARG A 702 -31.83 -12.22 49.64
N VAL A 703 -31.49 -11.24 48.82
CA VAL A 703 -30.10 -10.91 48.53
C VAL A 703 -29.75 -9.54 49.12
N LEU A 704 -28.61 -9.47 49.80
CA LEU A 704 -27.97 -8.23 50.19
C LEU A 704 -26.75 -8.04 49.31
N GLU A 705 -26.91 -7.22 48.28
CA GLU A 705 -25.87 -6.80 47.35
C GLU A 705 -26.34 -5.52 46.66
N ALA A 706 -25.46 -4.53 46.51
CA ALA A 706 -25.73 -3.28 45.82
C ALA A 706 -25.40 -3.36 44.32
N ASN A 707 -24.43 -4.21 43.94
CA ASN A 707 -23.86 -4.32 42.61
C ASN A 707 -24.24 -5.63 41.91
N LEU A 708 -25.53 -5.95 41.82
CA LEU A 708 -25.98 -7.19 41.17
C LEU A 708 -25.67 -7.23 39.66
N HIS A 709 -25.31 -8.42 39.15
CA HIS A 709 -25.18 -8.70 37.71
C HIS A 709 -26.51 -8.46 36.98
N GLU A 710 -26.49 -8.26 35.65
CA GLU A 710 -27.72 -8.09 34.84
C GLU A 710 -28.62 -9.34 34.88
N TYR A 711 -28.01 -10.52 34.98
CA TYR A 711 -28.67 -11.80 35.20
C TYR A 711 -28.17 -12.42 36.51
N PRO A 712 -28.60 -11.87 37.66
CA PRO A 712 -27.90 -12.10 38.90
C PRO A 712 -28.26 -13.42 39.53
N ALA A 713 -29.45 -13.99 39.32
CA ALA A 713 -29.91 -15.12 40.13
C ALA A 713 -30.30 -16.36 39.33
N TRP A 714 -29.93 -17.53 39.84
CA TRP A 714 -30.15 -18.84 39.22
C TRP A 714 -30.57 -19.87 40.26
N LEU A 715 -31.60 -20.65 39.94
CA LEU A 715 -32.11 -21.75 40.75
C LEU A 715 -31.65 -23.08 40.19
N GLN A 716 -30.92 -23.86 40.99
CA GLN A 716 -30.72 -25.29 40.77
C GLN A 716 -31.67 -26.07 41.67
N LEU A 717 -32.57 -26.86 41.07
CA LEU A 717 -33.57 -27.67 41.77
C LEU A 717 -33.31 -29.15 41.49
N ASP A 718 -33.18 -29.97 42.55
CA ASP A 718 -32.91 -31.41 42.49
C ASP A 718 -31.72 -31.79 41.59
N GLY A 719 -30.67 -30.98 41.60
CA GLY A 719 -29.47 -31.20 40.77
C GLY A 719 -29.68 -30.99 39.26
N ARG A 720 -30.85 -30.50 38.83
CA ARG A 720 -31.12 -30.16 37.42
C ARG A 720 -30.33 -28.94 36.97
N ALA A 721 -30.37 -28.69 35.66
CA ALA A 721 -29.76 -27.51 35.06
C ALA A 721 -30.33 -26.22 35.70
N PRO A 722 -29.49 -25.24 36.05
CA PRO A 722 -29.97 -24.00 36.66
C PRO A 722 -30.94 -23.23 35.76
N VAL A 723 -31.99 -22.67 36.36
CA VAL A 723 -32.99 -21.83 35.69
C VAL A 723 -32.88 -20.40 36.19
N ALA A 724 -32.99 -19.42 35.30
CA ALA A 724 -32.90 -18.01 35.65
C ALA A 724 -34.04 -17.59 36.59
N CYS A 725 -33.72 -16.76 37.59
CA CYS A 725 -34.66 -16.16 38.52
C CYS A 725 -34.82 -14.66 38.23
N ALA A 726 -35.98 -14.12 38.57
CA ALA A 726 -36.18 -12.67 38.59
C ALA A 726 -35.64 -12.08 39.89
N VAL A 727 -35.04 -10.89 39.84
CA VAL A 727 -34.65 -10.14 41.02
C VAL A 727 -35.30 -8.76 40.99
N ALA A 728 -36.02 -8.43 42.07
CA ALA A 728 -36.71 -7.15 42.23
C ALA A 728 -36.34 -6.57 43.61
N GLY A 729 -35.58 -5.46 43.61
CA GLY A 729 -34.99 -4.94 44.84
C GLY A 729 -34.09 -5.98 45.50
N THR A 730 -34.35 -6.31 46.77
CA THR A 730 -33.59 -7.31 47.54
C THR A 730 -34.18 -8.72 47.47
N VAL A 731 -35.17 -8.97 46.61
CA VAL A 731 -35.91 -10.25 46.56
C VAL A 731 -35.61 -10.98 45.26
N VAL A 732 -35.12 -12.20 45.40
CA VAL A 732 -34.97 -13.19 44.32
C VAL A 732 -36.23 -14.02 44.25
N SER A 733 -36.78 -14.23 43.06
CA SER A 733 -37.98 -15.02 42.80
C SER A 733 -37.74 -15.96 41.61
N CYS A 734 -37.76 -17.26 41.89
CA CYS A 734 -37.45 -18.32 40.95
C CYS A 734 -38.71 -19.18 40.74
N PRO A 735 -39.33 -19.18 39.54
CA PRO A 735 -40.43 -20.08 39.27
C PRO A 735 -39.93 -21.53 39.25
N ALA A 736 -40.49 -22.39 40.10
CA ALA A 736 -40.33 -23.83 40.03
C ALA A 736 -41.64 -24.44 39.52
N GLY A 737 -41.57 -25.39 38.58
CA GLY A 737 -42.78 -25.96 37.98
C GLY A 737 -42.64 -27.43 37.64
N GLY A 738 -43.77 -28.15 37.70
CA GLY A 738 -43.84 -29.57 37.34
C GLY A 738 -43.22 -30.49 38.40
N LEU A 739 -43.35 -30.12 39.67
CA LEU A 739 -42.81 -30.90 40.79
C LEU A 739 -43.74 -32.06 41.16
N SER A 740 -43.13 -33.18 41.54
CA SER A 740 -43.82 -34.35 42.07
C SER A 740 -44.13 -34.19 43.55
N GLN A 741 -44.95 -35.07 44.13
CA GLN A 741 -45.09 -35.14 45.59
C GLN A 741 -43.74 -35.48 46.25
N GLY A 742 -43.55 -35.01 47.47
CA GLY A 742 -42.36 -35.29 48.28
C GLY A 742 -41.35 -34.15 48.32
N THR A 743 -40.14 -34.46 48.78
CA THR A 743 -39.15 -33.44 49.15
C THR A 743 -38.26 -33.04 47.98
N HIS A 744 -38.05 -31.73 47.85
CA HIS A 744 -37.28 -31.08 46.80
C HIS A 744 -36.19 -30.19 47.40
N GLY A 745 -34.94 -30.44 47.00
CA GLY A 745 -33.77 -29.69 47.45
C GLY A 745 -33.38 -28.65 46.41
N PHE A 746 -33.07 -27.44 46.85
CA PHE A 746 -32.71 -26.36 45.93
C PHE A 746 -31.53 -25.53 46.41
N ARG A 747 -30.87 -24.90 45.43
CA ARG A 747 -29.81 -23.92 45.62
C ARG A 747 -30.10 -22.70 44.76
N ILE A 748 -30.13 -21.53 45.39
CA ILE A 748 -30.18 -20.24 44.69
C ILE A 748 -28.78 -19.67 44.69
N ASP A 749 -28.25 -19.42 43.49
CA ASP A 749 -26.98 -18.74 43.27
C ASP A 749 -27.27 -17.32 42.83
N VAL A 750 -26.63 -16.35 43.48
CA VAL A 750 -26.70 -14.94 43.10
C VAL A 750 -25.30 -14.41 42.81
N TYR A 751 -25.15 -13.69 41.71
CA TYR A 751 -23.91 -13.11 41.22
C TYR A 751 -23.98 -11.58 41.27
N ASP A 752 -22.92 -10.96 41.77
CA ASP A 752 -22.66 -9.54 41.56
C ASP A 752 -22.09 -9.28 40.16
N ARG A 753 -21.87 -8.01 39.82
CA ARG A 753 -21.28 -7.59 38.54
C ARG A 753 -19.87 -8.10 38.31
N ALA A 754 -19.11 -8.35 39.38
CA ALA A 754 -17.78 -8.95 39.34
C ALA A 754 -17.81 -10.49 39.18
N LEU A 755 -19.02 -11.06 39.09
CA LEU A 755 -19.31 -12.48 39.00
C LEU A 755 -18.91 -13.28 40.25
N ASN A 756 -18.76 -12.64 41.41
CA ASN A 756 -18.64 -13.38 42.66
C ASN A 756 -19.98 -14.04 42.99
N ARG A 757 -19.92 -15.27 43.49
CA ARG A 757 -21.11 -16.12 43.67
C ARG A 757 -21.49 -16.27 45.14
N GLY A 758 -22.62 -15.69 45.51
CA GLY A 758 -23.35 -16.01 46.73
C GLY A 758 -24.28 -17.21 46.51
N SER A 759 -24.46 -18.05 47.53
CA SER A 759 -25.41 -19.17 47.45
C SER A 759 -26.24 -19.31 48.71
N ALA A 760 -27.52 -19.63 48.55
CA ALA A 760 -28.39 -20.12 49.61
C ALA A 760 -28.95 -21.49 49.25
N TRP A 761 -29.09 -22.35 50.26
CA TRP A 761 -29.62 -23.70 50.12
C TRP A 761 -30.93 -23.80 50.90
N GLY A 762 -31.89 -24.51 50.34
CA GLY A 762 -33.17 -24.75 50.98
C GLY A 762 -33.77 -26.08 50.55
N GLU A 763 -34.80 -26.47 51.27
CA GLU A 763 -35.55 -27.69 51.01
C GLU A 763 -37.02 -27.44 51.38
N PHE A 764 -37.93 -27.96 50.56
CA PHE A 764 -39.36 -27.95 50.82
C PHE A 764 -39.97 -29.25 50.32
N SER A 765 -41.17 -29.55 50.78
CA SER A 765 -41.91 -30.74 50.36
C SER A 765 -43.22 -30.33 49.69
N VAL A 766 -43.52 -30.94 48.55
CA VAL A 766 -44.78 -30.75 47.82
C VAL A 766 -45.76 -31.79 48.30
N ASP A 767 -46.93 -31.33 48.73
CA ASP A 767 -48.09 -32.16 48.97
C ASP A 767 -49.35 -31.40 48.56
N THR A 768 -49.94 -31.80 47.44
CA THR A 768 -51.16 -31.17 46.90
C THR A 768 -52.43 -31.97 47.20
N GLU A 769 -52.37 -33.03 48.00
CA GLU A 769 -53.47 -33.97 48.18
C GLU A 769 -54.12 -33.78 49.55
N ALA A 770 -55.40 -33.42 49.58
CA ALA A 770 -56.13 -33.32 50.85
C ALA A 770 -56.32 -34.70 51.52
N PRO A 771 -56.28 -34.77 52.87
CA PRO A 771 -56.35 -36.03 53.59
C PRO A 771 -57.65 -36.77 53.28
N VAL A 772 -57.60 -38.10 53.34
CA VAL A 772 -58.76 -38.96 53.16
C VAL A 772 -59.49 -39.09 54.50
N VAL A 773 -60.80 -38.80 54.49
CA VAL A 773 -61.67 -38.90 55.68
C VAL A 773 -62.71 -40.01 55.47
N THR A 774 -62.73 -40.99 56.37
CA THR A 774 -63.65 -42.14 56.31
C THR A 774 -64.48 -42.24 57.58
N VAL A 775 -65.79 -42.05 57.51
CA VAL A 775 -66.68 -42.16 58.67
C VAL A 775 -67.13 -43.62 58.85
N SER A 776 -66.87 -44.22 60.00
CA SER A 776 -67.27 -45.60 60.33
C SER A 776 -68.49 -45.68 61.24
N SER A 777 -68.75 -44.66 62.06
CA SER A 777 -69.95 -44.54 62.88
C SER A 777 -70.23 -43.07 63.23
N PRO A 778 -71.50 -42.65 63.38
CA PRO A 778 -72.72 -43.39 63.05
C PRO A 778 -72.97 -43.44 61.55
N VAL A 779 -73.63 -44.51 61.12
CA VAL A 779 -74.14 -44.67 59.75
C VAL A 779 -75.56 -45.23 59.82
N GLY A 780 -76.51 -44.64 59.08
CA GLY A 780 -77.88 -45.15 59.02
C GLY A 780 -78.68 -44.96 60.33
N LEU A 781 -79.45 -45.98 60.73
CA LEU A 781 -80.32 -45.92 61.92
C LEU A 781 -79.56 -46.32 63.19
N VAL A 782 -79.67 -45.48 64.22
CA VAL A 782 -79.13 -45.74 65.57
C VAL A 782 -80.30 -45.80 66.55
N GLU A 783 -80.54 -46.97 67.15
CA GLU A 783 -81.66 -47.22 68.09
C GLU A 783 -81.36 -46.71 69.52
N SER A 784 -80.79 -45.52 69.61
CA SER A 784 -80.38 -44.85 70.85
C SER A 784 -80.33 -43.34 70.60
N THR A 785 -80.60 -42.55 71.62
CA THR A 785 -80.36 -41.09 71.61
C THR A 785 -78.89 -40.75 71.90
N ASP A 786 -78.12 -41.73 72.37
CA ASP A 786 -76.70 -41.61 72.67
C ASP A 786 -75.90 -42.31 71.57
N VAL A 787 -75.03 -41.57 70.89
CA VAL A 787 -74.45 -41.96 69.61
C VAL A 787 -72.92 -41.91 69.63
N LYS A 788 -72.30 -43.02 69.23
CA LYS A 788 -70.85 -43.12 69.08
C LYS A 788 -70.40 -42.59 67.73
N VAL A 789 -69.51 -41.60 67.73
CA VAL A 789 -68.84 -41.08 66.55
C VAL A 789 -67.47 -41.76 66.41
N GLU A 790 -67.20 -42.33 65.24
CA GLU A 790 -65.90 -42.89 64.84
C GLU A 790 -65.61 -42.56 63.37
N ALA A 791 -64.44 -41.99 63.09
CA ALA A 791 -63.94 -41.74 61.74
C ALA A 791 -62.42 -41.97 61.66
N GLY A 792 -61.94 -42.53 60.54
CA GLY A 792 -60.53 -42.70 60.22
C GLY A 792 -60.01 -41.60 59.29
N LEU A 793 -58.74 -41.21 59.50
CA LEU A 793 -58.04 -40.18 58.74
C LEU A 793 -56.72 -40.75 58.22
N ASP A 794 -56.43 -40.54 56.93
CA ASP A 794 -55.17 -40.96 56.30
C ASP A 794 -54.65 -39.86 55.36
N ASP A 795 -53.34 -39.62 55.41
CA ASP A 795 -52.63 -38.86 54.40
C ASP A 795 -51.21 -39.42 54.26
N ARG A 796 -50.78 -39.66 53.03
CA ARG A 796 -49.55 -40.42 52.74
C ARG A 796 -48.32 -39.56 52.56
N VAL A 797 -48.47 -38.26 52.37
CA VAL A 797 -47.35 -37.37 52.00
C VAL A 797 -46.97 -36.50 53.18
N SER A 798 -47.85 -35.61 53.65
CA SER A 798 -47.58 -34.75 54.81
C SER A 798 -48.12 -35.31 56.13
N GLY A 799 -49.07 -36.25 56.05
CA GLY A 799 -49.78 -36.81 57.18
C GLY A 799 -50.84 -35.85 57.72
N VAL A 800 -51.84 -36.39 58.43
CA VAL A 800 -52.96 -35.59 58.95
C VAL A 800 -52.49 -34.68 60.10
N ASP A 801 -52.87 -33.40 60.07
CA ASP A 801 -52.71 -32.49 61.21
C ASP A 801 -53.85 -32.72 62.20
N ALA A 802 -53.57 -33.48 63.26
CA ALA A 802 -54.53 -33.76 64.34
C ALA A 802 -55.13 -32.49 64.95
N ALA A 803 -54.39 -31.37 64.98
CA ALA A 803 -54.87 -30.11 65.55
C ALA A 803 -55.92 -29.41 64.67
N SER A 804 -56.02 -29.75 63.39
CA SER A 804 -57.03 -29.25 62.46
C SER A 804 -58.35 -30.03 62.53
N VAL A 805 -58.33 -31.24 63.11
CA VAL A 805 -59.47 -32.16 63.06
C VAL A 805 -60.61 -31.68 63.94
N ARG A 806 -61.80 -31.52 63.37
CA ARG A 806 -63.01 -31.11 64.08
C ARG A 806 -64.18 -31.99 63.67
N ALA A 807 -65.04 -32.30 64.63
CA ALA A 807 -66.28 -33.02 64.40
C ALA A 807 -67.48 -32.15 64.80
N PHE A 808 -68.52 -32.21 63.98
CA PHE A 808 -69.76 -31.46 64.18
C PHE A 808 -70.95 -32.39 64.02
N VAL A 809 -71.95 -32.27 64.90
CA VAL A 809 -73.26 -32.90 64.73
C VAL A 809 -74.30 -31.79 64.58
N ASP A 810 -75.07 -31.84 63.50
CA ASP A 810 -76.07 -30.81 63.12
C ASP A 810 -75.50 -29.38 63.08
N GLY A 811 -74.22 -29.27 62.67
CA GLY A 811 -73.50 -28.00 62.60
C GLY A 811 -72.96 -27.48 63.93
N ALA A 812 -73.26 -28.13 65.06
CA ALA A 812 -72.68 -27.80 66.37
C ALA A 812 -71.39 -28.60 66.63
N PRO A 813 -70.32 -27.99 67.15
CA PRO A 813 -69.08 -28.71 67.45
C PRO A 813 -69.31 -29.71 68.59
N VAL A 814 -68.74 -30.91 68.44
CA VAL A 814 -68.76 -31.96 69.46
C VAL A 814 -67.37 -32.19 70.01
N ASP A 815 -67.27 -32.41 71.33
CA ASP A 815 -66.00 -32.62 72.01
C ASP A 815 -65.56 -34.07 71.83
N CYS A 816 -64.58 -34.28 70.96
CA CYS A 816 -64.13 -35.60 70.58
C CYS A 816 -62.64 -35.81 70.79
N ALA A 817 -62.26 -37.05 71.14
CA ALA A 817 -60.86 -37.43 71.11
C ALA A 817 -60.42 -37.49 69.64
N VAL A 818 -59.59 -36.54 69.24
CA VAL A 818 -59.05 -36.43 67.88
C VAL A 818 -57.57 -36.80 67.85
N SER A 819 -57.15 -37.50 66.80
CA SER A 819 -55.77 -37.83 66.51
C SER A 819 -55.53 -37.80 65.00
N ALA A 820 -54.26 -37.88 64.58
CA ALA A 820 -53.93 -37.97 63.16
C ALA A 820 -54.49 -39.23 62.47
N ALA A 821 -54.88 -40.25 63.24
CA ALA A 821 -55.47 -41.48 62.70
C ALA A 821 -57.02 -41.45 62.65
N GLY A 822 -57.67 -40.51 63.35
CA GLY A 822 -59.12 -40.54 63.46
C GLY A 822 -59.75 -39.73 64.59
N VAL A 823 -61.07 -39.76 64.63
CA VAL A 823 -61.96 -39.11 65.61
C VAL A 823 -62.75 -40.18 66.35
N SER A 824 -62.86 -40.08 67.68
CA SER A 824 -63.73 -40.95 68.48
C SER A 824 -64.37 -40.21 69.68
N CYS A 825 -65.68 -40.36 69.87
CA CYS A 825 -66.41 -39.79 71.00
C CYS A 825 -67.82 -40.37 71.15
N GLN A 826 -68.48 -40.02 72.25
CA GLN A 826 -69.91 -40.25 72.48
C GLN A 826 -70.64 -38.91 72.50
N VAL A 827 -71.81 -38.87 71.87
CA VAL A 827 -72.70 -37.70 71.82
C VAL A 827 -74.06 -38.12 72.37
N ASP A 828 -74.38 -37.63 73.56
CA ASP A 828 -75.56 -38.08 74.32
C ASP A 828 -76.78 -37.16 74.12
N GLY A 829 -77.97 -37.72 74.27
CA GLY A 829 -79.23 -36.94 74.35
C GLY A 829 -79.71 -36.31 73.03
N LEU A 830 -79.34 -36.87 71.88
CA LEU A 830 -79.87 -36.42 70.59
C LEU A 830 -81.37 -36.71 70.48
N ARG A 831 -82.14 -35.76 69.93
CA ARG A 831 -83.58 -35.93 69.65
C ARG A 831 -83.80 -37.02 68.60
N ASN A 832 -84.91 -37.77 68.67
CA ASN A 832 -85.29 -38.67 67.58
C ASN A 832 -85.42 -37.89 66.26
N GLY A 833 -84.77 -38.36 65.21
CA GLY A 833 -84.78 -37.66 63.93
C GLY A 833 -83.48 -37.83 63.15
N GLU A 834 -83.40 -37.16 62.01
CA GLU A 834 -82.22 -37.15 61.15
C GLU A 834 -81.18 -36.17 61.67
N HIS A 835 -79.91 -36.58 61.56
CA HIS A 835 -78.75 -35.85 62.00
C HIS A 835 -77.64 -35.90 60.94
N THR A 836 -76.81 -34.86 60.91
CA THR A 836 -75.62 -34.78 60.04
C THR A 836 -74.35 -34.75 60.88
N LEU A 837 -73.44 -35.68 60.65
CA LEU A 837 -72.07 -35.65 61.16
C LEU A 837 -71.15 -35.05 60.08
N ARG A 838 -70.41 -33.99 60.40
CA ARG A 838 -69.33 -33.47 59.57
C ARG A 838 -67.99 -33.64 60.27
N ILE A 839 -67.02 -34.22 59.57
CA ILE A 839 -65.61 -34.27 59.99
C ILE A 839 -64.81 -33.38 59.06
N ASP A 840 -64.17 -32.36 59.62
CA ASP A 840 -63.22 -31.50 58.94
C ASP A 840 -61.81 -31.94 59.36
N ALA A 841 -60.92 -32.16 58.39
CA ALA A 841 -59.52 -32.47 58.65
C ALA A 841 -58.64 -31.81 57.60
N ALA A 842 -57.47 -31.32 58.02
CA ALA A 842 -56.39 -30.91 57.14
C ALA A 842 -55.15 -31.77 57.37
N ASP A 843 -54.32 -31.89 56.36
CA ASP A 843 -52.99 -32.47 56.48
C ASP A 843 -51.98 -31.42 57.00
N ARG A 844 -50.72 -31.83 57.18
CA ARG A 844 -49.65 -30.92 57.62
C ARG A 844 -49.18 -29.98 56.54
N ALA A 845 -49.53 -30.22 55.28
CA ALA A 845 -49.32 -29.28 54.19
C ALA A 845 -50.38 -28.18 54.12
N GLY A 846 -51.50 -28.35 54.84
CA GLY A 846 -52.61 -27.42 54.88
C GLY A 846 -53.70 -27.71 53.84
N ASN A 847 -53.63 -28.84 53.11
CA ASN A 847 -54.74 -29.27 52.30
C ASN A 847 -55.88 -29.75 53.22
N SER A 848 -57.08 -29.21 53.03
CA SER A 848 -58.24 -29.52 53.87
C SER A 848 -59.30 -30.34 53.15
N ARG A 849 -59.92 -31.29 53.85
CA ARG A 849 -61.10 -32.04 53.41
C ARG A 849 -62.17 -32.03 54.50
N SER A 850 -63.41 -31.75 54.08
CA SER A 850 -64.61 -31.97 54.88
C SER A 850 -65.36 -33.19 54.36
N ARG A 851 -65.86 -34.02 55.28
CA ARG A 851 -66.70 -35.18 54.95
C ARG A 851 -67.94 -35.20 55.82
N GLU A 852 -69.10 -35.26 55.17
CA GLU A 852 -70.38 -35.43 55.84
C GLU A 852 -70.86 -36.89 55.77
N SER A 853 -71.55 -37.30 56.83
CA SER A 853 -72.29 -38.56 56.96
C SER A 853 -73.65 -38.26 57.60
N TYR A 854 -74.68 -39.01 57.22
CA TYR A 854 -76.04 -38.80 57.71
C TYR A 854 -76.50 -40.04 58.48
N PHE A 855 -77.16 -39.82 59.61
CA PHE A 855 -77.70 -40.88 60.46
C PHE A 855 -79.02 -40.45 61.09
N ARG A 856 -79.80 -41.41 61.60
CA ARG A 856 -81.09 -41.16 62.24
C ARG A 856 -81.14 -41.83 63.61
N THR A 857 -81.54 -41.10 64.65
CA THR A 857 -81.78 -41.65 66.00
C THR A 857 -83.26 -42.03 66.17
N LEU A 858 -83.52 -43.15 66.85
CA LEU A 858 -84.88 -43.59 67.18
C LEU A 858 -84.93 -44.35 68.51
N TYR A 859 -85.63 -43.79 69.51
CA TYR A 859 -85.86 -44.38 70.84
C TYR A 859 -87.34 -44.25 71.25
N CYS A 860 -88.02 -45.35 71.64
CA CYS A 860 -89.49 -45.45 71.74
C CYS A 860 -90.00 -46.10 73.06
N THR A 861 -91.16 -45.64 73.61
CA THR A 861 -91.80 -46.18 74.84
C THR A 861 -93.26 -46.71 74.69
N GLY A 862 -94.05 -46.30 73.68
CA GLY A 862 -95.35 -46.89 73.25
C GLY A 862 -96.69 -46.44 73.93
N ALA A 863 -97.18 -45.20 73.75
CA ALA A 863 -98.44 -44.68 74.34
C ALA A 863 -99.45 -44.07 73.30
N ALA A 864 -100.77 -43.93 73.60
CA ALA A 864 -101.86 -43.59 72.63
C ALA A 864 -102.27 -42.09 72.50
N PRO A 865 -102.62 -41.54 71.30
CA PRO A 865 -103.08 -40.14 71.06
C PRO A 865 -104.55 -39.81 71.44
N SER A 866 -105.03 -38.55 71.30
CA SER A 866 -106.39 -38.09 71.68
C SER A 866 -107.06 -37.20 70.59
N LEU A 867 -108.16 -37.55 69.88
CA LEU A 867 -108.70 -36.78 68.69
C LEU A 867 -110.23 -36.43 68.63
N GLU A 868 -110.64 -35.33 67.94
CA GLU A 868 -112.05 -34.78 67.76
C GLU A 868 -112.38 -34.12 66.34
N LEU A 869 -113.65 -33.95 65.81
CA LEU A 869 -114.03 -33.48 64.39
C LEU A 869 -115.19 -32.39 64.20
N ALA A 870 -115.20 -31.47 63.19
CA ALA A 870 -116.27 -30.45 62.84
C ALA A 870 -116.49 -30.12 61.29
N ILE A 871 -117.57 -29.44 60.79
CA ILE A 871 -117.93 -29.20 59.32
C ILE A 871 -117.98 -27.71 58.84
N GLY A 872 -117.82 -27.46 57.53
CA GLY A 872 -117.76 -26.16 56.82
C GLY A 872 -118.81 -25.95 55.69
N GLY A 873 -118.47 -26.03 54.38
CA GLY A 873 -119.47 -25.71 53.32
C GLY A 873 -119.19 -26.07 51.83
N PRO A 874 -120.24 -26.03 50.94
CA PRO A 874 -120.18 -26.61 49.59
C PRO A 874 -119.92 -25.64 48.41
N PHE A 875 -119.15 -26.09 47.41
CA PHE A 875 -118.79 -25.26 46.25
C PHE A 875 -118.33 -26.06 45.04
N TRP A 876 -118.12 -25.31 43.96
CA TRP A 876 -117.56 -25.82 42.73
C TRP A 876 -116.15 -25.33 42.59
N ALA A 877 -115.28 -26.30 42.35
CA ALA A 877 -113.84 -26.08 42.28
C ALA A 877 -113.45 -25.45 40.94
N SER A 878 -114.14 -24.36 40.57
CA SER A 878 -114.51 -23.90 39.24
C SER A 878 -115.74 -24.65 38.73
N TYR A 879 -115.46 -25.80 38.20
CA TYR A 879 -115.89 -26.15 36.88
C TYR A 879 -114.76 -27.03 36.40
N ALA A 880 -114.64 -27.23 35.12
CA ALA A 880 -115.20 -28.51 34.78
C ALA A 880 -116.26 -28.98 35.83
N ASP A 881 -115.89 -29.58 36.96
CA ASP A 881 -116.51 -29.73 38.30
C ASP A 881 -118.02 -29.57 38.45
N TYR A 882 -118.65 -28.41 38.27
CA TYR A 882 -120.13 -28.37 38.17
C TYR A 882 -120.65 -29.26 37.02
N GLN A 883 -119.90 -29.33 35.91
CA GLN A 883 -120.02 -30.28 34.79
C GLN A 883 -119.53 -31.66 35.11
N GLY A 884 -118.36 -31.68 35.74
CA GLY A 884 -117.78 -32.92 36.21
C GLY A 884 -118.74 -33.64 37.15
N ARG A 885 -119.78 -32.96 37.66
CA ARG A 885 -120.73 -33.48 38.63
C ARG A 885 -119.95 -33.76 39.92
N LEU A 886 -119.15 -32.76 40.30
CA LEU A 886 -118.14 -32.79 41.37
C LEU A 886 -118.24 -31.62 42.36
N LEU A 887 -118.97 -31.86 43.43
CA LEU A 887 -119.11 -30.88 44.50
C LEU A 887 -118.02 -31.10 45.54
N SER A 888 -117.64 -30.00 46.17
CA SER A 888 -116.70 -29.98 47.30
C SER A 888 -117.39 -29.51 48.60
N VAL A 889 -116.90 -29.89 49.80
CA VAL A 889 -117.36 -29.53 51.19
C VAL A 889 -116.22 -29.51 52.23
N ASP A 890 -116.14 -28.51 53.12
CA ASP A 890 -115.06 -28.36 54.13
C ASP A 890 -115.38 -28.96 55.56
N TYR A 891 -114.37 -29.23 56.44
CA TYR A 891 -114.35 -29.94 57.77
C TYR A 891 -113.09 -29.63 58.67
N PHE A 892 -113.01 -30.10 59.95
CA PHE A 892 -111.96 -29.82 60.98
C PHE A 892 -111.63 -31.00 61.94
N VAL A 893 -110.42 -31.10 62.53
CA VAL A 893 -109.97 -32.16 63.50
C VAL A 893 -109.03 -31.61 64.63
N ASN A 894 -109.14 -32.00 65.93
CA ASN A 894 -108.30 -31.51 67.08
C ASN A 894 -107.54 -32.61 67.86
N ASN A 895 -106.40 -32.30 68.52
CA ASN A 895 -105.66 -33.18 69.47
C ASN A 895 -105.28 -32.46 70.80
N PRO A 896 -105.96 -32.69 71.94
CA PRO A 896 -105.75 -31.87 73.14
C PRO A 896 -104.60 -32.32 74.07
N SER A 897 -104.22 -33.61 74.10
CA SER A 897 -103.18 -34.15 75.01
C SER A 897 -102.66 -35.54 74.58
N GLY A 898 -101.55 -36.01 75.16
CA GLY A 898 -100.91 -37.30 74.80
C GLY A 898 -99.73 -37.12 73.83
N PRO A 899 -99.28 -38.18 73.14
CA PRO A 899 -98.30 -38.09 72.07
C PRO A 899 -98.90 -37.46 70.80
N ASP A 900 -98.04 -37.12 69.84
CA ASP A 900 -98.48 -36.54 68.57
C ASP A 900 -99.35 -37.55 67.81
N ALA A 901 -100.49 -37.09 67.29
CA ALA A 901 -101.35 -37.91 66.45
C ALA A 901 -100.86 -37.80 65.01
N SER A 902 -100.15 -38.81 64.55
CA SER A 902 -99.63 -38.91 63.18
C SER A 902 -100.59 -39.68 62.29
N ASN A 903 -100.45 -39.56 60.96
CA ASN A 903 -101.27 -40.30 59.99
C ASN A 903 -102.79 -40.19 60.22
N VAL A 904 -103.30 -39.01 60.56
CA VAL A 904 -104.74 -38.85 60.78
C VAL A 904 -105.48 -38.97 59.45
N VAL A 905 -106.27 -40.03 59.25
CA VAL A 905 -107.00 -40.29 57.99
C VAL A 905 -108.47 -40.41 58.28
N VAL A 906 -109.31 -39.86 57.41
CA VAL A 906 -110.73 -40.21 57.39
C VAL A 906 -110.86 -41.69 57.04
N ALA A 907 -111.17 -42.51 58.04
CA ALA A 907 -111.28 -43.96 57.94
C ALA A 907 -112.52 -44.38 57.15
N ARG A 908 -113.59 -43.56 57.20
CA ARG A 908 -114.90 -43.85 56.57
C ARG A 908 -115.66 -42.55 56.29
N SER A 909 -116.40 -42.48 55.16
CA SER A 909 -117.44 -41.45 54.94
C SER A 909 -118.56 -41.96 54.00
N ASP A 910 -119.81 -42.09 54.45
CA ASP A 910 -120.92 -42.75 53.71
C ASP A 910 -122.06 -41.81 53.26
N SER A 911 -122.68 -42.03 52.07
CA SER A 911 -123.72 -41.17 51.40
C SER A 911 -124.80 -41.97 50.58
N THR A 912 -125.97 -41.38 50.19
CA THR A 912 -127.14 -42.03 49.50
C THR A 912 -127.35 -41.61 48.02
N ASN A 913 -128.42 -42.06 47.35
CA ASN A 913 -128.89 -41.57 46.04
C ASN A 913 -127.98 -41.88 44.85
N GLY A 914 -127.09 -42.82 45.06
CA GLY A 914 -125.99 -43.02 44.14
C GLY A 914 -124.99 -41.87 44.16
N VAL A 915 -125.07 -40.90 45.09
CA VAL A 915 -123.97 -39.96 45.35
C VAL A 915 -122.82 -40.72 45.97
N SER A 916 -121.68 -40.67 45.27
CA SER A 916 -120.42 -41.24 45.68
C SER A 916 -119.55 -40.17 46.30
N LEU A 917 -118.90 -40.57 47.37
CA LEU A 917 -117.66 -39.95 47.73
C LEU A 917 -116.64 -40.16 46.59
N GLU A 918 -115.80 -39.16 46.33
CA GLU A 918 -114.77 -39.24 45.28
C GLU A 918 -113.43 -38.74 45.76
N GLY A 919 -113.42 -37.88 46.77
CA GLY A 919 -112.17 -37.46 47.38
C GLY A 919 -112.33 -36.78 48.74
N VAL A 920 -111.23 -36.63 49.51
CA VAL A 920 -111.07 -35.76 50.70
C VAL A 920 -109.70 -35.07 50.57
N SER A 921 -109.56 -33.79 50.89
CA SER A 921 -108.38 -32.97 50.58
C SER A 921 -107.17 -33.35 51.39
N ALA A 922 -107.41 -33.79 52.62
CA ALA A 922 -106.33 -34.19 53.50
C ALA A 922 -106.55 -35.65 53.87
N HIS A 923 -105.70 -36.49 53.30
CA HIS A 923 -105.49 -37.87 53.73
C HIS A 923 -104.14 -37.89 54.43
N ARG A 924 -104.17 -38.15 55.74
CA ARG A 924 -103.00 -38.12 56.64
C ARG A 924 -102.55 -36.70 56.92
N PHE A 925 -102.76 -36.29 58.15
CA PHE A 925 -102.17 -35.10 58.73
C PHE A 925 -101.63 -35.48 60.10
N SER A 926 -100.65 -34.71 60.55
CA SER A 926 -100.19 -34.81 61.92
C SER A 926 -100.83 -33.69 62.72
N ILE A 927 -101.33 -34.03 63.90
CA ILE A 927 -101.85 -33.08 64.86
C ILE A 927 -100.97 -33.24 66.10
N PRO A 928 -100.01 -32.32 66.32
CA PRO A 928 -99.19 -32.39 67.52
C PRO A 928 -100.05 -32.22 68.77
N ALA A 929 -99.55 -32.64 69.93
CA ALA A 929 -100.23 -32.42 71.20
C ALA A 929 -100.59 -30.93 71.39
N GLY A 930 -101.88 -30.62 71.52
CA GLY A 930 -102.45 -29.26 71.58
C GLY A 930 -102.91 -28.65 70.24
N GLY A 931 -102.78 -29.37 69.11
CA GLY A 931 -103.03 -28.87 67.74
C GLY A 931 -104.42 -29.12 67.12
N ARG A 932 -104.64 -28.65 65.86
CA ARG A 932 -105.87 -28.85 65.03
C ARG A 932 -105.64 -28.76 63.50
N VAL A 933 -106.53 -29.30 62.64
CA VAL A 933 -106.44 -29.34 61.15
C VAL A 933 -107.80 -29.18 60.43
N TYR A 934 -107.82 -28.69 59.18
CA TYR A 934 -108.98 -28.61 58.27
C TYR A 934 -108.95 -29.69 57.16
N ILE A 935 -110.10 -30.14 56.68
CA ILE A 935 -110.27 -31.16 55.63
C ILE A 935 -111.41 -30.80 54.68
N ILE A 936 -111.36 -31.22 53.41
CA ILE A 936 -112.37 -30.90 52.39
C ILE A 936 -112.76 -32.15 51.61
N ILE A 937 -114.01 -32.59 51.69
CA ILE A 937 -114.54 -33.76 51.02
C ILE A 937 -115.17 -33.40 49.68
N ARG A 938 -115.01 -34.28 48.70
CA ARG A 938 -115.49 -34.20 47.34
C ARG A 938 -116.40 -35.35 47.02
N TYR A 939 -117.37 -35.02 46.19
CA TYR A 939 -118.47 -35.89 45.92
C TYR A 939 -118.74 -35.90 44.42
N GLY A 940 -118.83 -37.10 43.89
CA GLY A 940 -119.34 -37.42 42.57
C GLY A 940 -120.83 -37.25 42.64
N VAL A 941 -121.24 -35.98 42.51
CA VAL A 941 -122.60 -35.44 42.52
C VAL A 941 -123.32 -35.85 41.26
N PRO A 942 -124.03 -36.99 41.30
CA PRO A 942 -124.26 -37.84 40.16
C PRO A 942 -125.16 -37.34 39.07
N GLN A 943 -125.36 -38.33 38.18
CA GLN A 943 -126.65 -39.03 38.06
C GLN A 943 -127.95 -38.17 38.22
N GLY A 944 -128.03 -36.85 37.79
CA GLY A 944 -129.18 -35.89 37.89
C GLY A 944 -129.14 -34.86 39.05
N VAL A 945 -128.06 -34.87 39.84
CA VAL A 945 -128.04 -34.46 41.26
C VAL A 945 -127.69 -32.98 41.48
N GLY A 946 -128.55 -32.27 42.26
CA GLY A 946 -128.35 -30.91 42.79
C GLY A 946 -128.03 -30.85 44.31
N SER A 947 -127.87 -32.00 45.01
CA SER A 947 -127.55 -32.10 46.48
C SER A 947 -127.30 -33.53 47.05
N PHE A 948 -126.81 -33.65 48.31
CA PHE A 948 -126.64 -34.91 49.10
C PHE A 948 -126.28 -34.72 50.61
N ARG A 949 -126.16 -35.83 51.38
CA ARG A 949 -125.80 -35.94 52.83
C ARG A 949 -124.72 -37.03 53.09
N THR A 950 -123.87 -36.91 54.15
CA THR A 950 -122.73 -37.83 54.48
C THR A 950 -122.48 -38.11 56.01
N GLU A 951 -121.81 -39.22 56.40
CA GLU A 951 -121.42 -39.63 57.79
C GLU A 951 -119.96 -40.13 57.89
N THR A 952 -119.09 -39.63 58.80
CA THR A 952 -117.59 -39.68 58.69
C THR A 952 -116.82 -40.10 59.99
N SER A 953 -115.73 -40.90 59.92
CA SER A 953 -114.82 -41.26 61.06
C SER A 953 -113.32 -41.13 60.71
N VAL A 954 -112.39 -41.13 61.70
CA VAL A 954 -110.93 -40.99 61.48
C VAL A 954 -110.04 -42.02 62.22
N THR A 955 -108.83 -42.30 61.74
CA THR A 955 -107.75 -43.07 62.42
C THR A 955 -106.53 -42.21 62.71
N ALA A 956 -105.64 -42.62 63.61
CA ALA A 956 -104.34 -41.97 63.86
C ALA A 956 -103.29 -42.94 64.43
N THR A 957 -102.01 -42.64 64.28
CA THR A 957 -100.90 -43.41 64.88
C THR A 957 -100.14 -42.60 65.93
N ASP A 958 -99.53 -43.28 66.91
CA ASP A 958 -98.55 -42.66 67.82
C ASP A 958 -97.17 -42.46 67.14
N ASP A 959 -96.21 -41.95 67.90
CA ASP A 959 -94.82 -41.71 67.47
C ASP A 959 -94.04 -43.00 67.15
N CYS A 960 -94.61 -44.16 67.47
CA CYS A 960 -94.06 -45.50 67.22
C CYS A 960 -94.76 -46.21 66.04
N GLY A 961 -95.82 -45.62 65.47
CA GLY A 961 -96.61 -46.21 64.39
C GLY A 961 -97.76 -47.13 64.84
N ASN A 962 -98.06 -47.23 66.14
CA ASN A 962 -99.22 -48.00 66.63
C ASN A 962 -100.52 -47.27 66.24
N LEU A 963 -101.55 -47.97 65.73
CA LEU A 963 -102.77 -47.41 65.13
C LEU A 963 -103.99 -47.34 66.08
N PHE A 964 -104.75 -46.25 66.04
CA PHE A 964 -105.94 -45.93 66.85
C PHE A 964 -107.11 -45.37 65.99
N ILE A 965 -108.38 -45.42 66.44
CA ILE A 965 -109.61 -45.02 65.69
C ILE A 965 -110.51 -44.10 66.53
N TYR A 966 -111.14 -43.08 65.91
CA TYR A 966 -111.96 -42.05 66.56
C TYR A 966 -113.23 -41.66 65.76
N PRO A 967 -114.40 -41.46 66.41
CA PRO A 967 -114.67 -41.68 67.85
C PRO A 967 -114.70 -43.18 68.21
N ASP A 968 -114.46 -43.51 69.48
CA ASP A 968 -114.45 -44.91 69.94
C ASP A 968 -115.87 -45.51 69.82
N PRO A 969 -116.10 -46.51 68.94
CA PRO A 969 -117.42 -47.12 68.73
C PRO A 969 -117.97 -47.77 70.00
N ARG A 970 -117.15 -47.96 71.05
CA ARG A 970 -117.59 -48.46 72.36
C ARG A 970 -118.30 -47.42 73.24
N SER A 971 -118.57 -46.18 72.79
CA SER A 971 -119.25 -45.15 73.59
C SER A 971 -120.41 -44.42 72.91
N VAL A 972 -121.01 -44.89 71.80
CA VAL A 972 -122.31 -44.29 71.45
C VAL A 972 -123.28 -44.80 72.48
N ARG A 973 -123.71 -43.93 73.35
CA ARG A 973 -125.02 -44.13 73.94
C ARG A 973 -125.81 -42.89 73.65
#